data_AF-A0A955J7L6-F1
#
_entry.id   AF-A0A955J7L6-F1
#
_cell.length_a   1.000
_cell.length_b   1.000
_cell.length_c   1.000
_cell.angle_alpha   90.00
_cell.angle_beta   90.00
_cell.angle_gamma   90.00
#
_symmetry.space_group_name_H-M   'P 1'
#
loop_
_entity.id
_entity.type
_entity.pdbx_description
1 polymer ?
#
loop_
_entity_poly.entity_id
_entity_poly.type
_entity_poly.pdbx_seq_one_letter_code
_entity_poly.pdbx_strand_id
1 'polypeptide(L)'
;MPCSHRRARRLPSALAGLFAAALLASCGAPNDALREATLSMSPRVLDAGASEPCVITGMDFGDGPVSVRLLDHDGNVVGPVRFTDPVVGGHELDMLTAILPEVDGDTWVRVQVQTADGRIACTDENVLLKAAVETPRRIDGRETNPSDAAMGSTGIGLRRDVPADFADGVATLARPDEKNPRTISNTLCAQPALPPAAAGGPSDLFWCFGQFLDHDLDLSPESSSGEKANVAVPTGDPWFDPFATGAVVLPFTRSAAMAGSGDGPADPRRPMNAITAWIDASNVYGSDPDRARALRTLDGTGRLRIDAEGFLPLNTEGFPNAPTEHDPTLFLAGDVRANEQVGLTALHTIFVREHNLRADELRAANPHLSGDEIYEAARRYVGAELQAIAYEEFLPALLGEGALPPYAGLSEGEDASISVLFSTAAYRLGHTMVGGTILRLTRYGTPVAEGHLSLRDAFFQPQILRTEGGVDPVLRGLAANPAQAIDPYLVDDLRCFLFGPPGAGGLDLAALNIQRGRDHGLPSYNACRVAYGLAPRASFDDVTSDPELRARLKACWSSPDVADPWPVMLAEDRAPLSLVGETLTTVLVDQFRRVRDADRCWYERTYSGETLARLKATRIADVIRRTTEIRNELSDTAMIVPQVGAASTKGAVRETTRSDAELSKAALSLAR
;
A
#
# COMPACT_ATOMS: atom_id res chain seq x y z
N MET A 1 -18.87 -38.59 45.81
CA MET A 1 -19.86 -38.55 46.93
C MET A 1 -19.19 -39.13 48.18
N PRO A 2 -19.44 -38.64 49.42
CA PRO A 2 -20.00 -37.35 49.84
C PRO A 2 -19.19 -36.65 50.98
N CYS A 3 -19.52 -35.36 51.17
CA CYS A 3 -19.71 -34.58 52.43
C CYS A 3 -18.74 -34.81 53.62
N SER A 4 -18.16 -33.78 54.26
CA SER A 4 -18.83 -32.69 55.02
C SER A 4 -17.70 -31.90 55.76
N HIS A 5 -17.77 -30.66 56.26
CA HIS A 5 -18.87 -29.78 56.62
C HIS A 5 -18.36 -28.39 57.08
N ARG A 6 -19.11 -27.32 56.70
CA ARG A 6 -19.53 -26.14 57.50
C ARG A 6 -18.52 -25.00 57.75
N ARG A 7 -18.91 -23.72 57.78
CA ARG A 7 -20.17 -22.94 57.59
C ARG A 7 -19.72 -21.46 57.60
N ALA A 8 -20.09 -20.57 56.68
CA ALA A 8 -21.39 -19.92 56.42
C ALA A 8 -21.45 -18.46 56.89
N ARG A 9 -21.86 -17.56 55.98
CA ARG A 9 -23.01 -16.62 56.06
C ARG A 9 -23.08 -15.82 54.72
N ARG A 10 -24.08 -16.10 53.86
CA ARG A 10 -25.33 -15.33 53.55
C ARG A 10 -25.06 -13.98 52.83
N LEU A 11 -25.23 -13.88 51.49
CA LEU A 11 -26.44 -13.54 50.66
C LEU A 11 -26.72 -12.02 50.59
N PRO A 12 -27.34 -11.45 49.50
CA PRO A 12 -27.42 -11.82 48.08
C PRO A 12 -27.08 -10.67 47.08
N SER A 13 -27.05 -11.04 45.80
CA SER A 13 -26.98 -10.30 44.53
C SER A 13 -27.86 -9.04 44.36
N ALA A 14 -27.27 -7.99 43.77
CA ALA A 14 -27.91 -7.14 42.73
C ALA A 14 -26.86 -6.24 42.03
N LEU A 15 -26.98 -6.10 40.70
CA LEU A 15 -26.45 -5.05 39.79
C LEU A 15 -24.92 -4.97 39.63
N ALA A 16 -24.29 -5.34 38.50
CA ALA A 16 -24.43 -4.84 37.13
C ALA A 16 -24.45 -3.30 37.06
N GLY A 17 -23.30 -2.71 36.71
CA GLY A 17 -23.15 -1.28 36.40
C GLY A 17 -22.30 -0.53 37.41
N LEU A 18 -20.99 -0.47 37.17
CA LEU A 18 -20.06 0.54 37.73
C LEU A 18 -18.66 0.31 37.13
N PHE A 19 -18.44 0.78 35.90
CA PHE A 19 -17.12 1.16 35.38
C PHE A 19 -17.33 2.13 34.21
N ALA A 20 -17.81 3.32 34.54
CA ALA A 20 -17.83 4.50 33.65
C ALA A 20 -17.84 5.75 34.53
N ALA A 21 -16.73 6.04 35.20
CA ALA A 21 -16.53 7.27 35.95
C ALA A 21 -15.03 7.52 36.20
N ALA A 22 -14.27 7.74 35.14
CA ALA A 22 -12.90 8.27 35.23
C ALA A 22 -12.45 8.87 33.89
N LEU A 23 -13.15 9.90 33.38
CA LEU A 23 -12.65 10.83 32.36
C LEU A 23 -13.61 12.02 32.21
N LEU A 24 -13.82 12.76 33.29
CA LEU A 24 -14.41 14.11 33.28
C LEU A 24 -13.55 14.97 34.19
N ALA A 25 -12.37 15.36 33.70
CA ALA A 25 -11.52 16.33 34.37
C ALA A 25 -10.54 16.99 33.38
N SER A 26 -11.05 17.72 32.39
CA SER A 26 -10.32 18.85 31.82
C SER A 26 -11.29 19.80 31.10
N CYS A 27 -11.92 20.70 31.84
CA CYS A 27 -12.21 22.07 31.42
C CYS A 27 -12.59 22.84 32.70
N GLY A 28 -11.92 23.97 32.92
CA GLY A 28 -11.92 24.67 34.21
C GLY A 28 -13.27 25.27 34.59
N ALA A 29 -13.53 25.33 35.89
CA ALA A 29 -14.47 26.27 36.49
C ALA A 29 -13.67 27.44 37.10
N PRO A 30 -14.22 28.67 37.10
CA PRO A 30 -15.10 29.00 38.22
C PRO A 30 -16.37 29.82 37.86
N ASN A 31 -17.43 29.45 38.61
CA ASN A 31 -18.62 30.20 39.04
C ASN A 31 -19.81 30.49 38.08
N ASP A 32 -20.98 30.16 38.64
CA ASP A 32 -22.37 30.42 38.29
C ASP A 32 -22.98 29.67 37.08
N ALA A 33 -23.35 28.42 37.37
CA ALA A 33 -24.55 27.72 36.89
C ALA A 33 -24.81 27.71 35.36
N LEU A 34 -23.89 27.14 34.58
CA LEU A 34 -24.28 26.46 33.35
C LEU A 34 -24.99 25.16 33.72
N ARG A 35 -26.32 25.20 33.84
CA ARG A 35 -27.14 23.99 33.94
C ARG A 35 -27.13 23.30 32.58
N GLU A 36 -26.23 22.35 32.37
CA GLU A 36 -26.30 21.45 31.21
C GLU A 36 -27.57 20.60 31.34
N ALA A 37 -28.48 20.76 30.39
CA ALA A 37 -29.61 19.88 30.20
C ALA A 37 -29.30 18.86 29.09
N THR A 38 -29.99 17.74 29.14
CA THR A 38 -29.83 16.59 28.26
C THR A 38 -30.88 16.66 27.13
N LEU A 39 -30.48 16.44 25.88
CA LEU A 39 -31.37 16.43 24.71
C LEU A 39 -31.44 15.04 24.07
N SER A 40 -32.61 14.73 23.52
CA SER A 40 -32.80 13.62 22.59
C SER A 40 -33.06 14.16 21.19
N MET A 41 -32.53 13.48 20.18
CA MET A 41 -32.68 13.84 18.78
C MET A 41 -33.10 12.63 17.94
N SER A 42 -34.03 12.87 17.02
CA SER A 42 -34.51 11.88 16.04
C SER A 42 -34.73 12.52 14.66
N PRO A 43 -34.26 11.88 13.56
CA PRO A 43 -33.47 10.65 13.51
C PRO A 43 -32.02 10.84 13.99
N ARG A 44 -31.34 9.74 14.36
CA ARG A 44 -29.94 9.74 14.85
C ARG A 44 -28.88 9.62 13.75
N VAL A 45 -29.34 9.52 12.51
CA VAL A 45 -28.53 9.46 11.29
C VAL A 45 -29.12 10.48 10.34
N LEU A 46 -28.26 11.33 9.78
CA LEU A 46 -28.64 12.42 8.91
C LEU A 46 -27.69 12.51 7.72
N ASP A 47 -28.21 12.84 6.55
CA ASP A 47 -27.41 13.01 5.34
C ASP A 47 -26.85 14.44 5.26
N ALA A 48 -25.53 14.55 5.16
CA ALA A 48 -24.84 15.83 5.06
C ALA A 48 -25.19 16.57 3.76
N GLY A 49 -25.34 17.89 3.84
CA GLY A 49 -25.82 18.71 2.72
C GLY A 49 -27.31 18.53 2.37
N ALA A 50 -28.00 17.55 2.96
CA ALA A 50 -29.44 17.38 2.80
C ALA A 50 -30.24 18.28 3.76
N SER A 51 -31.50 18.47 3.40
CA SER A 51 -32.50 19.21 4.15
C SER A 51 -33.36 18.20 4.93
N GLU A 52 -32.93 17.83 6.13
CA GLU A 52 -33.53 16.75 6.92
C GLU A 52 -34.47 17.28 8.02
N PRO A 53 -35.70 16.74 8.18
CA PRO A 53 -36.57 17.08 9.30
C PRO A 53 -36.05 16.43 10.59
N CYS A 54 -35.67 17.26 11.57
CA CYS A 54 -35.15 16.82 12.86
C CYS A 54 -36.08 17.25 14.01
N VAL A 55 -36.25 16.37 15.00
CA VAL A 55 -36.99 16.65 16.24
C VAL A 55 -36.01 16.65 17.40
N ILE A 56 -35.97 17.75 18.16
CA ILE A 56 -35.13 17.91 19.35
C ILE A 56 -36.03 18.07 20.57
N THR A 57 -35.92 17.17 21.54
CA THR A 57 -36.69 17.18 22.79
C THR A 57 -35.78 17.14 24.01
N GLY A 58 -36.28 17.56 25.18
CA GLY A 58 -35.56 17.43 26.46
C GLY A 58 -35.28 18.74 27.20
N MET A 59 -35.64 19.89 26.63
CA MET A 59 -35.51 21.18 27.31
C MET A 59 -36.68 22.12 26.97
N ASP A 60 -37.11 22.93 27.94
CA ASP A 60 -38.01 24.05 27.68
C ASP A 60 -37.22 25.23 27.11
N PHE A 61 -37.33 25.42 25.79
CA PHE A 61 -36.57 26.42 25.04
C PHE A 61 -37.13 27.85 25.16
N GLY A 62 -38.37 28.00 25.65
CA GLY A 62 -39.06 29.29 25.74
C GLY A 62 -39.33 29.95 24.37
N ASP A 63 -39.87 31.18 24.40
CA ASP A 63 -40.30 31.91 23.18
C ASP A 63 -39.18 32.75 22.53
N GLY A 64 -37.91 32.35 22.70
CA GLY A 64 -36.73 33.10 22.24
C GLY A 64 -35.93 32.40 21.14
N PRO A 65 -35.06 33.12 20.40
CA PRO A 65 -34.19 32.51 19.41
C PRO A 65 -33.17 31.56 20.07
N VAL A 66 -32.88 30.46 19.39
CA VAL A 66 -31.86 29.47 19.79
C VAL A 66 -30.71 29.45 18.78
N SER A 67 -29.52 29.09 19.24
CA SER A 67 -28.37 28.77 18.38
C SER A 67 -28.02 27.29 18.52
N VAL A 68 -27.66 26.64 17.42
CA VAL A 68 -27.28 25.22 17.42
C VAL A 68 -25.92 25.03 16.79
N ARG A 69 -25.11 24.15 17.36
CA ARG A 69 -23.77 23.77 16.88
C ARG A 69 -23.68 22.25 16.80
N LEU A 70 -22.94 21.76 15.81
CA LEU A 70 -22.53 20.37 15.72
C LEU A 70 -21.08 20.29 16.19
N LEU A 71 -20.81 19.45 17.18
CA LEU A 71 -19.50 19.30 17.80
C LEU A 71 -18.95 17.91 17.48
N ASP A 72 -17.70 17.79 17.04
CA ASP A 72 -17.06 16.47 16.84
C ASP A 72 -16.72 15.79 18.18
N HIS A 73 -16.01 14.66 18.11
CA HIS A 73 -15.55 13.93 19.29
C HIS A 73 -14.71 14.81 20.24
N ASP A 74 -13.89 15.69 19.66
CA ASP A 74 -12.94 16.57 20.36
C ASP A 74 -13.57 17.90 20.82
N GLY A 75 -14.84 18.13 20.49
CA GLY A 75 -15.61 19.32 20.87
C GLY A 75 -15.43 20.50 19.92
N ASN A 76 -14.83 20.30 18.75
CA ASN A 76 -14.70 21.33 17.72
C ASN A 76 -15.99 21.44 16.89
N VAL A 77 -16.27 22.65 16.40
CA VAL A 77 -17.45 22.90 15.57
C VAL A 77 -17.25 22.33 14.17
N VAL A 78 -18.14 21.42 13.75
CA VAL A 78 -18.08 20.68 12.46
C VAL A 78 -18.61 21.50 11.27
N GLY A 79 -19.11 22.71 11.52
CA GLY A 79 -19.55 23.65 10.50
C GLY A 79 -20.82 24.42 10.88
N PRO A 80 -21.23 25.43 10.10
CA PRO A 80 -22.46 26.18 10.35
C PRO A 80 -23.70 25.36 9.99
N VAL A 81 -24.63 25.22 10.93
CA VAL A 81 -25.97 24.64 10.65
C VAL A 81 -26.91 25.76 10.26
N ARG A 82 -27.64 25.61 9.14
CA ARG A 82 -28.70 26.56 8.76
C ARG A 82 -30.06 25.93 9.00
N PHE A 83 -30.91 26.61 9.75
CA PHE A 83 -32.28 26.18 10.01
C PHE A 83 -33.26 26.93 9.12
N THR A 84 -34.26 26.23 8.59
CA THR A 84 -35.48 26.87 8.07
C THR A 84 -36.36 27.29 9.25
N ASP A 85 -37.01 28.45 9.15
CA ASP A 85 -37.67 29.17 10.25
C ASP A 85 -38.42 28.28 11.29
N PRO A 86 -38.14 28.42 12.59
CA PRO A 86 -38.79 27.62 13.64
C PRO A 86 -40.24 28.05 13.87
N VAL A 87 -41.15 27.07 13.95
CA VAL A 87 -42.46 27.25 14.59
C VAL A 87 -42.28 26.96 16.08
N VAL A 88 -42.13 27.99 16.90
CA VAL A 88 -42.09 27.84 18.36
C VAL A 88 -43.52 27.73 18.88
N GLY A 89 -43.91 26.52 19.29
CA GLY A 89 -45.21 26.27 19.89
C GLY A 89 -45.16 25.15 20.92
N GLY A 90 -44.99 25.51 22.19
CA GLY A 90 -45.24 24.63 23.34
C GLY A 90 -44.20 23.52 23.56
N HIS A 91 -43.13 23.85 24.28
CA HIS A 91 -42.19 22.92 24.96
C HIS A 91 -41.43 21.87 24.12
N GLU A 92 -41.69 21.76 22.82
CA GLU A 92 -40.95 20.90 21.87
C GLU A 92 -40.47 21.74 20.68
N LEU A 93 -39.22 21.55 20.27
CA LEU A 93 -38.70 22.08 19.00
C LEU A 93 -39.14 21.11 17.89
N ASP A 94 -40.40 21.25 17.50
CA ASP A 94 -41.00 20.39 16.48
C ASP A 94 -40.69 20.93 15.07
N MET A 95 -40.00 20.08 14.31
CA MET A 95 -39.58 20.25 12.92
C MET A 95 -38.67 21.45 12.63
N LEU A 96 -37.40 21.29 12.99
CA LEU A 96 -36.33 22.03 12.33
C LEU A 96 -35.89 21.24 11.09
N THR A 97 -36.12 21.79 9.90
CA THR A 97 -35.37 21.32 8.73
C THR A 97 -34.00 21.97 8.80
N ALA A 98 -32.98 21.16 9.06
CA ALA A 98 -31.59 21.61 9.12
C ALA A 98 -30.92 21.33 7.78
N ILE A 99 -30.28 22.35 7.20
CA ILE A 99 -29.25 22.15 6.19
C ILE A 99 -27.96 21.88 6.95
N LEU A 100 -27.53 20.63 6.91
CA LEU A 100 -26.37 20.14 7.64
C LEU A 100 -25.09 20.49 6.87
N PRO A 101 -23.99 20.80 7.57
CA PRO A 101 -22.70 20.99 6.90
C PRO A 101 -22.35 19.70 6.14
N GLU A 102 -21.77 19.85 4.95
CA GLU A 102 -21.07 18.74 4.31
C GLU A 102 -19.96 18.27 5.25
N VAL A 103 -19.86 16.95 5.45
CA VAL A 103 -18.84 16.34 6.31
C VAL A 103 -18.01 15.33 5.54
N ASP A 104 -16.77 15.18 5.95
CA ASP A 104 -15.81 14.27 5.32
C ASP A 104 -16.02 12.84 5.81
N GLY A 105 -16.61 12.00 4.96
CA GLY A 105 -17.03 10.67 5.38
C GLY A 105 -18.06 10.71 6.53
N ASP A 106 -18.40 9.55 7.04
CA ASP A 106 -19.37 9.41 8.13
C ASP A 106 -18.78 10.02 9.41
N THR A 107 -19.31 11.18 9.82
CA THR A 107 -18.82 11.97 10.96
C THR A 107 -19.82 11.94 12.10
N TRP A 108 -19.33 11.64 13.31
CA TRP A 108 -20.14 11.63 14.52
C TRP A 108 -20.10 12.97 15.21
N VAL A 109 -21.28 13.52 15.51
CA VAL A 109 -21.43 14.83 16.12
C VAL A 109 -22.33 14.82 17.35
N ARG A 110 -22.04 15.69 18.31
CA ARG A 110 -22.98 16.08 19.36
C ARG A 110 -23.68 17.37 18.94
N VAL A 111 -25.00 17.40 19.11
CA VAL A 111 -25.77 18.62 18.84
C VAL A 111 -25.86 19.41 20.13
N GLN A 112 -25.29 20.62 20.12
CA GLN A 112 -25.37 21.56 21.22
C GLN A 112 -26.36 22.67 20.86
N VAL A 113 -27.38 22.87 21.68
CA VAL A 113 -28.35 23.96 21.59
C VAL A 113 -28.10 24.95 22.71
N GLN A 114 -28.09 26.24 22.39
CA GLN A 114 -27.98 27.34 23.35
C GLN A 114 -29.15 28.32 23.18
N THR A 115 -29.87 28.60 24.26
CA THR A 115 -30.97 29.56 24.32
C THR A 115 -30.48 31.00 24.51
N ALA A 116 -31.30 31.99 24.17
CA ALA A 116 -30.97 33.42 24.30
C ALA A 116 -30.61 33.86 25.74
N ASP A 117 -31.12 33.17 26.77
CA ASP A 117 -30.81 33.40 28.18
C ASP A 117 -29.54 32.66 28.66
N GLY A 118 -28.81 32.00 27.74
CA GLY A 118 -27.49 31.41 27.98
C GLY A 118 -27.51 29.96 28.49
N ARG A 119 -28.67 29.30 28.56
CA ARG A 119 -28.73 27.88 28.92
C ARG A 119 -28.24 27.02 27.75
N ILE A 120 -27.49 25.95 28.06
CA ILE A 120 -26.90 25.04 27.07
C ILE A 120 -27.44 23.63 27.31
N ALA A 121 -27.76 22.94 26.23
CA ALA A 121 -28.13 21.54 26.26
C ALA A 121 -27.47 20.78 25.11
N CYS A 122 -27.07 19.53 25.37
CA CYS A 122 -26.36 18.68 24.41
C CYS A 122 -27.13 17.37 24.21
N THR A 123 -27.01 16.76 23.03
CA THR A 123 -27.54 15.40 22.82
C THR A 123 -26.84 14.39 23.71
N ASP A 124 -27.61 13.48 24.30
CA ASP A 124 -27.09 12.40 25.14
C ASP A 124 -26.27 11.37 24.35
N GLU A 125 -26.52 11.30 23.06
CA GLU A 125 -25.87 10.38 22.14
C GLU A 125 -25.32 11.15 20.94
N ASN A 126 -24.28 10.59 20.34
CA ASN A 126 -23.74 11.13 19.10
C ASN A 126 -24.74 10.87 17.96
N VAL A 127 -24.83 11.82 17.04
CA VAL A 127 -25.62 11.76 15.81
C VAL A 127 -24.66 11.53 14.65
N LEU A 128 -25.00 10.62 13.74
CA LEU A 128 -24.21 10.42 12.52
C LEU A 128 -24.61 11.46 11.48
N LEU A 129 -23.66 12.27 11.05
CA LEU A 129 -23.72 12.94 9.77
C LEU A 129 -23.08 12.01 8.75
N LYS A 130 -23.90 11.34 7.93
CA LYS A 130 -23.40 10.59 6.78
C LYS A 130 -22.92 11.60 5.75
N ALA A 131 -21.68 11.46 5.29
CA ALA A 131 -21.30 12.18 4.08
C ALA A 131 -22.31 11.84 2.98
N ALA A 132 -22.62 12.81 2.10
CA ALA A 132 -23.40 12.51 0.90
C ALA A 132 -22.76 11.30 0.23
N VAL A 133 -23.46 10.17 0.23
CA VAL A 133 -22.85 8.86 -0.04
C VAL A 133 -22.26 8.88 -1.45
N GLU A 134 -20.94 9.08 -1.57
CA GLU A 134 -20.22 8.57 -2.72
C GLU A 134 -20.31 7.04 -2.63
N THR A 135 -20.95 6.44 -3.62
CA THR A 135 -21.01 4.98 -3.81
C THR A 135 -19.65 4.37 -3.50
N PRO A 136 -19.57 3.39 -2.57
CA PRO A 136 -18.32 2.71 -2.24
C PRO A 136 -17.61 2.26 -3.51
N ARG A 137 -16.29 2.39 -3.54
CA ARG A 137 -15.48 1.94 -4.68
C ARG A 137 -15.78 0.47 -4.93
N ARG A 138 -16.06 0.09 -6.17
CA ARG A 138 -16.30 -1.31 -6.51
C ARG A 138 -15.02 -2.13 -6.40
N ILE A 139 -15.15 -3.41 -6.05
CA ILE A 139 -14.01 -4.36 -5.97
C ILE A 139 -13.31 -4.52 -7.32
N ASP A 140 -14.07 -4.44 -8.42
CA ASP A 140 -13.54 -4.55 -9.78
C ASP A 140 -13.02 -3.21 -10.34
N GLY A 141 -13.02 -2.13 -9.55
CA GLY A 141 -12.57 -0.80 -9.96
C GLY A 141 -13.50 -0.03 -10.91
N ARG A 142 -14.64 -0.60 -11.32
CA ARG A 142 -15.61 0.08 -12.20
C ARG A 142 -16.23 1.30 -11.54
N GLU A 143 -16.69 2.23 -12.39
CA GLU A 143 -17.37 3.47 -11.99
C GLU A 143 -16.50 4.34 -11.08
N THR A 144 -15.16 4.19 -11.10
CA THR A 144 -14.24 5.07 -10.36
C THR A 144 -14.04 6.38 -11.11
N ASN A 145 -13.84 6.35 -12.41
CA ASN A 145 -13.85 7.57 -13.22
C ASN A 145 -15.32 7.94 -13.57
N PRO A 146 -15.75 9.20 -13.38
CA PRO A 146 -17.14 9.60 -13.63
C PRO A 146 -17.50 9.69 -15.12
N SER A 147 -16.52 9.88 -16.01
CA SER A 147 -16.71 9.99 -17.46
C SER A 147 -16.62 8.64 -18.19
N ASP A 148 -15.92 7.65 -17.61
CA ASP A 148 -15.80 6.30 -18.17
C ASP A 148 -15.91 5.24 -17.05
N ALA A 149 -17.04 4.53 -17.04
CA ALA A 149 -17.33 3.51 -16.03
C ALA A 149 -16.41 2.28 -16.10
N ALA A 150 -15.75 2.00 -17.24
CA ALA A 150 -14.85 0.87 -17.40
C ALA A 150 -13.38 1.23 -17.17
N MET A 151 -13.03 2.53 -17.19
CA MET A 151 -11.66 2.98 -17.00
C MET A 151 -11.10 2.47 -15.67
N GLY A 152 -9.86 1.97 -15.73
CA GLY A 152 -9.15 1.42 -14.57
C GLY A 152 -9.76 0.17 -13.94
N SER A 153 -10.84 -0.40 -14.48
CA SER A 153 -11.41 -1.65 -13.96
C SER A 153 -10.56 -2.86 -14.30
N THR A 154 -10.80 -3.99 -13.64
CA THR A 154 -10.15 -5.26 -13.99
C THR A 154 -10.49 -5.72 -15.41
N GLY A 155 -9.55 -6.45 -16.02
CA GLY A 155 -9.71 -7.06 -17.35
C GLY A 155 -9.60 -6.10 -18.53
N ILE A 156 -9.32 -4.81 -18.30
CA ILE A 156 -9.10 -3.84 -19.38
C ILE A 156 -7.68 -3.96 -19.95
N GLY A 157 -7.50 -3.51 -21.19
CA GLY A 157 -6.19 -3.51 -21.83
C GLY A 157 -5.27 -2.46 -21.21
N LEU A 158 -3.98 -2.78 -21.14
CA LEU A 158 -2.98 -1.76 -20.86
C LEU A 158 -3.02 -0.69 -21.94
N ARG A 159 -2.95 0.56 -21.50
CA ARG A 159 -2.94 1.74 -22.36
C ARG A 159 -1.65 1.78 -23.19
N ARG A 160 -1.73 2.22 -24.44
CA ARG A 160 -0.55 2.43 -25.29
C ARG A 160 -0.25 3.91 -25.42
N ASP A 161 0.70 4.37 -24.61
CA ASP A 161 1.33 5.69 -24.77
C ASP A 161 2.53 5.65 -25.71
N VAL A 162 2.99 4.45 -26.06
CA VAL A 162 4.06 4.20 -27.03
C VAL A 162 3.55 3.34 -28.19
N PRO A 163 4.07 3.51 -29.41
CA PRO A 163 3.70 2.67 -30.56
C PRO A 163 3.90 1.18 -30.29
N ALA A 164 3.04 0.34 -30.86
CA ALA A 164 3.27 -1.10 -30.85
C ALA A 164 4.35 -1.47 -31.88
N ASP A 165 5.35 -2.24 -31.46
CA ASP A 165 6.50 -2.61 -32.28
C ASP A 165 6.63 -4.13 -32.45
N PHE A 166 5.54 -4.78 -32.85
CA PHE A 166 5.56 -6.20 -33.19
C PHE A 166 6.22 -6.42 -34.56
N ALA A 167 6.96 -7.52 -34.74
CA ALA A 167 7.71 -7.78 -35.96
C ALA A 167 6.81 -7.91 -37.22
N ASP A 168 5.59 -8.40 -37.04
CA ASP A 168 4.55 -8.47 -38.08
C ASP A 168 3.57 -7.28 -38.04
N GLY A 169 3.81 -6.31 -37.15
CA GLY A 169 2.90 -5.21 -36.85
C GLY A 169 1.64 -5.61 -36.08
N VAL A 170 1.49 -6.87 -35.66
CA VAL A 170 0.27 -7.40 -35.03
C VAL A 170 0.54 -8.03 -33.68
N ALA A 171 1.32 -9.10 -33.62
CA ALA A 171 1.46 -9.91 -32.40
C ALA A 171 2.78 -10.68 -32.29
N THR A 172 3.58 -10.80 -33.35
CA THR A 172 4.88 -11.49 -33.32
C THR A 172 5.87 -10.67 -32.50
N LEU A 173 6.59 -11.33 -31.57
CA LEU A 173 7.54 -10.69 -30.64
C LEU A 173 8.37 -9.59 -31.30
N ALA A 174 8.50 -8.46 -30.60
CA ALA A 174 9.33 -7.34 -31.08
C ALA A 174 10.80 -7.75 -31.23
N ARG A 175 11.50 -7.08 -32.15
CA ARG A 175 12.96 -7.16 -32.31
C ARG A 175 13.51 -8.60 -32.36
N PRO A 176 13.00 -9.46 -33.28
CA PRO A 176 13.46 -10.85 -33.38
C PRO A 176 14.92 -10.97 -33.82
N ASP A 177 15.45 -9.96 -34.52
CA ASP A 177 16.82 -9.92 -35.02
C ASP A 177 17.82 -9.35 -34.00
N GLU A 178 17.33 -8.77 -32.89
CA GLU A 178 18.18 -8.25 -31.81
C GLU A 178 18.71 -9.38 -30.92
N LYS A 179 19.76 -9.07 -30.16
CA LYS A 179 20.43 -10.07 -29.32
C LYS A 179 19.46 -10.81 -28.41
N ASN A 180 19.77 -12.08 -28.20
CA ASN A 180 19.03 -12.94 -27.29
C ASN A 180 18.98 -12.34 -25.87
N PRO A 181 17.81 -12.35 -25.18
CA PRO A 181 17.66 -11.77 -23.85
C PRO A 181 18.63 -12.28 -22.79
N ARG A 182 18.95 -13.59 -22.76
CA ARG A 182 19.93 -14.14 -21.83
C ARG A 182 21.35 -13.68 -22.14
N THR A 183 21.68 -13.50 -23.43
CA THR A 183 22.97 -12.90 -23.83
C THR A 183 23.08 -11.46 -23.34
N ILE A 184 22.01 -10.67 -23.44
CA ILE A 184 21.95 -9.29 -22.91
C ILE A 184 22.11 -9.31 -21.39
N SER A 185 21.36 -10.17 -20.69
CA SER A 185 21.46 -10.33 -19.22
C SER A 185 22.88 -10.65 -18.77
N ASN A 186 23.56 -11.60 -19.42
CA ASN A 186 24.95 -11.95 -19.10
C ASN A 186 25.93 -10.79 -19.35
N THR A 187 25.69 -9.99 -20.38
CA THR A 187 26.62 -8.91 -20.79
C THR A 187 26.42 -7.63 -19.97
N LEU A 188 25.16 -7.28 -19.68
CA LEU A 188 24.78 -6.00 -19.09
C LEU A 188 24.38 -6.14 -17.63
N CYS A 189 23.52 -7.12 -17.31
CA CYS A 189 22.84 -7.21 -16.02
C CYS A 189 23.58 -8.04 -14.97
N ALA A 190 24.66 -8.72 -15.34
CA ALA A 190 25.50 -9.43 -14.39
C ALA A 190 26.22 -8.44 -13.45
N GLN A 191 25.92 -8.53 -12.16
CA GLN A 191 26.52 -7.70 -11.14
C GLN A 191 27.96 -8.17 -10.85
N PRO A 192 29.00 -7.34 -11.10
CA PRO A 192 30.39 -7.77 -10.94
C PRO A 192 30.83 -7.82 -9.46
N ALA A 193 30.20 -7.01 -8.60
CA ALA A 193 30.41 -6.98 -7.16
C ALA A 193 29.17 -6.38 -6.49
N LEU A 194 28.89 -6.79 -5.25
CA LEU A 194 27.89 -6.12 -4.43
C LEU A 194 28.42 -4.72 -4.06
N PRO A 195 27.77 -3.62 -4.50
CA PRO A 195 28.17 -2.28 -4.11
C PRO A 195 28.09 -2.13 -2.59
N PRO A 196 28.92 -1.25 -2.00
CA PRO A 196 28.84 -0.97 -0.57
C PRO A 196 27.45 -0.44 -0.20
N ALA A 197 26.92 -0.91 0.93
CA ALA A 197 25.72 -0.37 1.56
C ALA A 197 25.83 1.16 1.72
N ALA A 198 24.94 1.92 1.07
CA ALA A 198 24.94 3.37 1.13
C ALA A 198 24.06 3.86 2.30
N ALA A 199 24.68 4.34 3.38
CA ALA A 199 23.95 4.98 4.48
C ALA A 199 23.17 6.21 3.97
N GLY A 200 21.93 6.37 4.43
CA GLY A 200 21.02 7.42 3.96
C GLY A 200 20.38 7.22 2.59
N GLY A 201 20.60 6.06 1.95
CA GLY A 201 19.86 5.63 0.78
C GLY A 201 18.57 4.87 1.13
N PRO A 202 17.83 4.42 0.11
CA PRO A 202 16.68 3.54 0.29
C PRO A 202 17.05 2.29 1.07
N SER A 203 16.16 1.87 1.97
CA SER A 203 16.21 0.59 2.66
C SER A 203 15.54 -0.51 1.82
N ASP A 204 15.71 -1.76 2.20
CA ASP A 204 14.97 -2.86 1.56
C ASP A 204 13.45 -2.73 1.72
N LEU A 205 12.97 -2.04 2.76
CA LEU A 205 11.55 -1.73 2.92
C LEU A 205 11.03 -0.84 1.78
N PHE A 206 11.88 -0.01 1.17
CA PHE A 206 11.51 0.84 0.05
C PHE A 206 11.14 0.02 -1.20
N TRP A 207 12.01 -0.91 -1.63
CA TRP A 207 11.69 -1.75 -2.80
C TRP A 207 10.56 -2.73 -2.47
N CYS A 208 10.47 -3.21 -1.23
CA CYS A 208 9.41 -4.13 -0.83
C CYS A 208 8.05 -3.43 -0.84
N PHE A 209 7.98 -2.16 -0.41
CA PHE A 209 6.78 -1.34 -0.57
C PHE A 209 6.48 -1.03 -2.03
N GLY A 210 7.51 -0.74 -2.86
CA GLY A 210 7.35 -0.56 -4.30
C GLY A 210 6.72 -1.79 -4.98
N GLN A 211 7.15 -3.00 -4.61
CA GLN A 211 6.56 -4.27 -5.06
C GLN A 211 5.09 -4.41 -4.58
N PHE A 212 4.84 -4.10 -3.31
CA PHE A 212 3.48 -4.14 -2.75
C PHE A 212 2.53 -3.18 -3.51
N LEU A 213 3.00 -1.99 -3.86
CA LEU A 213 2.25 -0.99 -4.63
C LEU A 213 2.08 -1.38 -6.11
N ASP A 214 3.09 -1.97 -6.75
CA ASP A 214 2.98 -2.54 -8.11
C ASP A 214 1.85 -3.58 -8.17
N HIS A 215 1.77 -4.42 -7.14
CA HIS A 215 0.73 -5.44 -7.02
C HIS A 215 -0.68 -4.89 -6.75
N ASP A 216 -0.83 -3.58 -6.54
CA ASP A 216 -2.11 -2.89 -6.48
C ASP A 216 -2.51 -2.24 -7.82
N LEU A 217 -1.53 -2.03 -8.71
CA LEU A 217 -1.69 -1.27 -9.95
C LEU A 217 -1.80 -2.16 -11.18
N ASP A 218 -0.95 -3.19 -11.29
CA ASP A 218 -0.99 -4.07 -12.46
C ASP A 218 -0.62 -5.54 -12.26
N LEU A 219 -1.24 -6.36 -13.12
CA LEU A 219 -0.99 -7.78 -13.28
C LEU A 219 -1.31 -8.19 -14.71
N SER A 220 -0.30 -8.50 -15.51
CA SER A 220 -0.48 -9.12 -16.84
C SER A 220 -0.41 -10.65 -16.72
N PRO A 221 -1.54 -11.37 -16.68
CA PRO A 221 -1.53 -12.82 -16.49
C PRO A 221 -0.89 -13.55 -17.68
N GLU A 222 -0.42 -14.77 -17.48
CA GLU A 222 0.02 -15.63 -18.58
C GLU A 222 -1.19 -16.08 -19.44
N SER A 223 -0.96 -16.33 -20.72
CA SER A 223 -2.01 -16.82 -21.62
C SER A 223 -2.50 -18.21 -21.19
N SER A 224 -3.81 -18.38 -21.04
CA SER A 224 -4.44 -19.67 -20.76
C SER A 224 -4.26 -20.70 -21.88
N SER A 225 -3.93 -20.26 -23.10
CA SER A 225 -3.56 -21.16 -24.21
C SER A 225 -2.15 -21.75 -24.07
N GLY A 226 -1.36 -21.27 -23.09
CA GLY A 226 0.01 -21.73 -22.87
C GLY A 226 0.99 -21.31 -23.98
N GLU A 227 0.69 -20.23 -24.72
CA GLU A 227 1.52 -19.74 -25.82
C GLU A 227 2.96 -19.47 -25.37
N LYS A 228 3.92 -20.28 -25.86
CA LYS A 228 5.32 -20.21 -25.44
C LYS A 228 6.15 -19.27 -26.30
N ALA A 229 7.05 -18.54 -25.65
CA ALA A 229 8.07 -17.69 -26.25
C ALA A 229 9.38 -17.82 -25.48
N ASN A 230 9.82 -19.08 -25.29
CA ASN A 230 11.00 -19.45 -24.50
C ASN A 230 12.24 -18.66 -24.93
N VAL A 231 13.10 -18.34 -23.96
CA VAL A 231 14.38 -17.67 -24.22
C VAL A 231 15.44 -18.75 -24.43
N ALA A 232 16.05 -18.79 -25.62
CA ALA A 232 17.16 -19.70 -25.88
C ALA A 232 18.34 -19.38 -24.95
N VAL A 233 18.93 -20.39 -24.31
CA VAL A 233 20.15 -20.22 -23.51
C VAL A 233 21.36 -20.29 -24.46
N PRO A 234 22.31 -19.35 -24.39
CA PRO A 234 23.53 -19.42 -25.19
C PRO A 234 24.31 -20.72 -24.92
N THR A 235 24.81 -21.36 -25.98
CA THR A 235 25.62 -22.58 -25.84
C THR A 235 26.82 -22.32 -24.94
N GLY A 236 26.98 -23.14 -23.91
CA GLY A 236 28.06 -22.99 -22.93
C GLY A 236 27.81 -21.91 -21.88
N ASP A 237 26.56 -21.43 -21.72
CA ASP A 237 26.19 -20.57 -20.60
C ASP A 237 26.60 -21.24 -19.28
N PRO A 238 27.41 -20.58 -18.42
CA PRO A 238 28.01 -21.22 -17.26
C PRO A 238 27.00 -21.63 -16.19
N TRP A 239 25.78 -21.09 -16.22
CA TRP A 239 24.74 -21.38 -15.25
C TRP A 239 23.74 -22.40 -15.78
N PHE A 240 23.22 -22.18 -16.98
CA PHE A 240 22.10 -22.94 -17.50
C PHE A 240 22.49 -24.02 -18.50
N ASP A 241 23.61 -23.87 -19.23
CA ASP A 241 24.11 -24.86 -20.19
C ASP A 241 25.63 -25.12 -20.04
N PRO A 242 26.11 -25.50 -18.84
CA PRO A 242 27.55 -25.61 -18.56
C PRO A 242 28.26 -26.71 -19.37
N PHE A 243 27.48 -27.65 -19.94
CA PHE A 243 27.99 -28.73 -20.80
C PHE A 243 27.89 -28.41 -22.29
N ALA A 244 27.53 -27.17 -22.65
CA ALA A 244 27.45 -26.70 -24.03
C ALA A 244 26.57 -27.59 -24.93
N THR A 245 25.42 -28.01 -24.42
CA THR A 245 24.46 -28.85 -25.15
C THR A 245 23.81 -28.09 -26.30
N GLY A 246 23.67 -26.76 -26.18
CA GLY A 246 22.99 -25.91 -27.16
C GLY A 246 21.48 -26.14 -27.26
N ALA A 247 20.89 -26.89 -26.34
CA ALA A 247 19.47 -27.24 -26.37
C ALA A 247 18.64 -26.63 -25.21
N VAL A 248 19.30 -25.97 -24.26
CA VAL A 248 18.63 -25.43 -23.08
C VAL A 248 17.86 -24.15 -23.44
N VAL A 249 16.66 -24.02 -22.87
CA VAL A 249 15.83 -22.82 -22.97
C VAL A 249 15.31 -22.45 -21.58
N LEU A 250 15.15 -21.16 -21.31
CA LEU A 250 14.38 -20.68 -20.18
C LEU A 250 12.89 -20.67 -20.58
N PRO A 251 12.00 -21.36 -19.84
CA PRO A 251 10.59 -21.38 -20.16
C PRO A 251 9.99 -19.97 -20.02
N PHE A 252 9.16 -19.59 -20.98
CA PHE A 252 8.44 -18.31 -20.96
C PHE A 252 7.08 -18.49 -21.63
N THR A 253 6.01 -18.16 -20.92
CA THR A 253 4.65 -18.06 -21.49
C THR A 253 4.33 -16.60 -21.79
N ARG A 254 3.81 -16.33 -22.98
CA ARG A 254 3.32 -15.01 -23.38
C ARG A 254 2.13 -14.58 -22.52
N SER A 255 2.00 -13.28 -22.30
CA SER A 255 0.89 -12.74 -21.50
C SER A 255 -0.43 -12.87 -22.24
N ALA A 256 -1.52 -13.02 -21.51
CA ALA A 256 -2.87 -13.06 -22.08
C ALA A 256 -3.14 -11.76 -22.84
N ALA A 257 -3.64 -11.90 -24.07
CA ALA A 257 -4.09 -10.76 -24.85
C ALA A 257 -5.46 -10.29 -24.34
N MET A 258 -5.67 -8.98 -24.32
CA MET A 258 -6.99 -8.38 -24.14
C MET A 258 -7.92 -8.91 -25.22
N ALA A 259 -9.15 -9.28 -24.83
CA ALA A 259 -10.16 -9.74 -25.76
C ALA A 259 -10.42 -8.68 -26.85
N GLY A 260 -10.38 -9.11 -28.12
CA GLY A 260 -10.56 -8.24 -29.28
C GLY A 260 -9.30 -7.51 -29.76
N SER A 261 -8.15 -7.70 -29.11
CA SER A 261 -6.86 -7.17 -29.61
C SER A 261 -6.09 -8.22 -30.41
N GLY A 262 -5.20 -7.78 -31.30
CA GLY A 262 -4.36 -8.66 -32.12
C GLY A 262 -5.01 -9.13 -33.43
N ASP A 263 -6.10 -8.49 -33.86
CA ASP A 263 -6.84 -8.84 -35.08
C ASP A 263 -6.21 -8.25 -36.37
N GLY A 264 -5.24 -7.35 -36.23
CA GLY A 264 -4.46 -6.81 -37.35
C GLY A 264 -3.64 -5.57 -36.97
N PRO A 265 -2.93 -4.95 -37.93
CA PRO A 265 -2.03 -3.83 -37.64
C PRO A 265 -2.73 -2.57 -37.08
N ALA A 266 -4.04 -2.45 -37.29
CA ALA A 266 -4.85 -1.36 -36.74
C ALA A 266 -5.24 -1.58 -35.26
N ASP A 267 -5.25 -2.84 -34.79
CA ASP A 267 -5.44 -3.18 -33.37
C ASP A 267 -4.46 -4.31 -32.99
N PRO A 268 -3.16 -3.98 -32.83
CA PRO A 268 -2.15 -4.96 -32.46
C PRO A 268 -2.43 -5.55 -31.08
N ARG A 269 -1.79 -6.67 -30.76
CA ARG A 269 -1.95 -7.37 -29.48
C ARG A 269 -1.70 -6.41 -28.31
N ARG A 270 -2.63 -6.39 -27.35
CA ARG A 270 -2.53 -5.61 -26.13
C ARG A 270 -2.61 -6.54 -24.93
N PRO A 271 -1.69 -6.47 -23.95
CA PRO A 271 -1.84 -7.19 -22.70
C PRO A 271 -3.04 -6.64 -21.92
N MET A 272 -3.71 -7.48 -21.14
CA MET A 272 -4.73 -7.05 -20.18
C MET A 272 -4.11 -6.78 -18.81
N ASN A 273 -4.71 -5.87 -18.05
CA ASN A 273 -4.52 -5.77 -16.62
C ASN A 273 -5.61 -6.59 -15.91
N ALA A 274 -5.23 -7.61 -15.15
CA ALA A 274 -6.16 -8.47 -14.44
C ALA A 274 -6.63 -7.89 -13.08
N ILE A 275 -5.99 -6.82 -12.62
CA ILE A 275 -6.36 -6.09 -11.40
C ILE A 275 -6.78 -4.65 -11.71
N THR A 276 -7.26 -3.91 -10.72
CA THR A 276 -7.64 -2.51 -10.93
C THR A 276 -6.39 -1.65 -11.20
N ALA A 277 -6.55 -0.52 -11.90
CA ALA A 277 -5.46 0.43 -12.14
C ALA A 277 -5.30 1.47 -11.01
N TRP A 278 -6.08 1.34 -9.95
CA TRP A 278 -6.20 2.34 -8.89
C TRP A 278 -5.30 1.99 -7.71
N ILE A 279 -4.85 3.00 -6.98
CA ILE A 279 -4.24 2.77 -5.66
C ILE A 279 -5.39 2.71 -4.66
N ASP A 280 -5.97 1.53 -4.52
CA ASP A 280 -7.20 1.29 -3.76
C ASP A 280 -7.09 0.13 -2.77
N ALA A 281 -5.86 -0.37 -2.57
CA ALA A 281 -5.55 -1.53 -1.75
C ALA A 281 -6.28 -2.82 -2.21
N SER A 282 -6.59 -2.95 -3.50
CA SER A 282 -6.97 -4.23 -4.12
C SER A 282 -5.96 -5.36 -3.85
N ASN A 283 -4.68 -5.06 -3.60
CA ASN A 283 -3.70 -6.02 -3.13
C ASN A 283 -4.00 -6.58 -1.70
N VAL A 284 -4.83 -5.89 -0.91
CA VAL A 284 -5.38 -6.33 0.38
C VAL A 284 -6.78 -6.93 0.21
N TYR A 285 -7.65 -6.26 -0.55
CA TYR A 285 -9.09 -6.56 -0.62
C TYR A 285 -9.51 -7.46 -1.79
N GLY A 286 -8.64 -7.65 -2.77
CA GLY A 286 -8.92 -8.36 -4.01
C GLY A 286 -9.46 -7.43 -5.10
N SER A 287 -9.29 -7.88 -6.33
CA SER A 287 -9.85 -7.30 -7.56
C SER A 287 -11.06 -8.10 -8.10
N ASP A 288 -11.42 -9.18 -7.41
CA ASP A 288 -12.50 -10.10 -7.76
C ASP A 288 -13.51 -10.18 -6.60
N PRO A 289 -14.82 -10.01 -6.83
CA PRO A 289 -15.82 -10.02 -5.77
C PRO A 289 -15.87 -11.32 -4.94
N ASP A 290 -15.62 -12.47 -5.55
CA ASP A 290 -15.64 -13.76 -4.83
C ASP A 290 -14.43 -13.86 -3.90
N ARG A 291 -13.24 -13.49 -4.37
CA ARG A 291 -12.04 -13.37 -3.54
C ARG A 291 -12.25 -12.36 -2.41
N ALA A 292 -12.75 -11.17 -2.72
CA ALA A 292 -12.99 -10.13 -1.72
C ALA A 292 -13.95 -10.60 -0.63
N ARG A 293 -15.00 -11.34 -1.01
CA ARG A 293 -15.93 -11.96 -0.05
C ARG A 293 -15.24 -13.04 0.79
N ALA A 294 -14.43 -13.90 0.19
CA ALA A 294 -13.73 -14.99 0.88
C ALA A 294 -12.71 -14.48 1.91
N LEU A 295 -12.17 -13.28 1.72
CA LEU A 295 -11.25 -12.63 2.66
C LEU A 295 -11.96 -12.05 3.90
N ARG A 296 -13.28 -11.91 3.92
CA ARG A 296 -14.05 -11.29 5.02
C ARG A 296 -14.51 -12.31 6.05
N THR A 297 -14.64 -11.91 7.31
CA THR A 297 -15.17 -12.79 8.37
C THR A 297 -16.67 -13.06 8.22
N LEU A 298 -17.41 -12.09 7.64
CA LEU A 298 -18.87 -12.12 7.44
C LEU A 298 -19.67 -12.42 8.74
N ASP A 299 -19.11 -12.04 9.89
CA ASP A 299 -19.69 -12.25 11.23
C ASP A 299 -20.31 -10.97 11.83
N GLY A 300 -20.47 -9.93 11.00
CA GLY A 300 -20.99 -8.62 11.40
C GLY A 300 -19.94 -7.68 12.00
N THR A 301 -18.69 -8.10 12.18
CA THR A 301 -17.62 -7.23 12.71
C THR A 301 -17.03 -6.28 11.67
N GLY A 302 -17.25 -6.57 10.38
CA GLY A 302 -16.62 -5.85 9.27
C GLY A 302 -15.14 -6.16 9.06
N ARG A 303 -14.59 -7.14 9.78
CA ARG A 303 -13.17 -7.53 9.71
C ARG A 303 -12.84 -8.40 8.49
N LEU A 304 -11.56 -8.39 8.14
CA LEU A 304 -10.92 -9.40 7.31
C LEU A 304 -10.52 -10.61 8.16
N ARG A 305 -10.53 -11.80 7.54
CA ARG A 305 -10.10 -13.05 8.15
C ARG A 305 -8.61 -12.99 8.47
N ILE A 306 -8.28 -13.48 9.65
CA ILE A 306 -6.93 -13.82 10.09
C ILE A 306 -7.01 -15.14 10.85
N ASP A 307 -5.91 -15.89 10.90
CA ASP A 307 -5.83 -17.08 11.76
C ASP A 307 -5.66 -16.71 13.24
N ALA A 308 -5.61 -17.73 14.12
CA ALA A 308 -5.48 -17.53 15.55
C ALA A 308 -4.15 -16.89 15.97
N GLU A 309 -3.13 -16.99 15.12
CA GLU A 309 -1.81 -16.37 15.30
C GLU A 309 -1.72 -14.98 14.65
N GLY A 310 -2.81 -14.49 14.05
CA GLY A 310 -2.90 -13.18 13.44
C GLY A 310 -2.24 -13.07 12.07
N PHE A 311 -2.08 -14.18 11.35
CA PHE A 311 -1.64 -14.19 9.95
C PHE A 311 -2.83 -14.21 8.99
N LEU A 312 -2.53 -14.00 7.70
CA LEU A 312 -3.47 -14.17 6.60
C LEU A 312 -4.11 -15.58 6.64
N PRO A 313 -5.35 -15.75 6.15
CA PRO A 313 -5.95 -17.07 6.05
C PRO A 313 -5.18 -17.94 5.07
N LEU A 314 -5.13 -19.25 5.29
CA LEU A 314 -4.63 -20.19 4.28
C LEU A 314 -5.62 -20.34 3.12
N ASN A 315 -5.12 -20.63 1.93
CA ASN A 315 -5.91 -20.79 0.70
C ASN A 315 -6.67 -22.14 0.63
N THR A 316 -7.37 -22.50 1.71
CA THR A 316 -8.09 -23.78 1.82
C THR A 316 -9.29 -23.89 0.88
N GLU A 317 -9.74 -22.77 0.31
CA GLU A 317 -10.86 -22.69 -0.62
C GLU A 317 -10.42 -22.77 -2.09
N GLY A 318 -9.11 -22.87 -2.35
CA GLY A 318 -8.58 -23.07 -3.69
C GLY A 318 -8.80 -21.88 -4.61
N PHE A 319 -8.49 -20.66 -4.17
CA PHE A 319 -8.42 -19.51 -5.07
C PHE A 319 -7.12 -19.54 -5.91
N PRO A 320 -7.10 -18.90 -7.10
CA PRO A 320 -5.88 -18.78 -7.89
C PRO A 320 -4.75 -18.11 -7.10
N ASN A 321 -3.56 -18.70 -7.05
CA ASN A 321 -2.42 -18.16 -6.30
C ASN A 321 -1.12 -18.53 -7.02
N ALA A 322 -0.10 -17.71 -6.86
CA ALA A 322 1.27 -18.03 -7.28
C ALA A 322 2.06 -18.66 -6.11
N PRO A 323 2.98 -19.60 -6.38
CA PRO A 323 3.38 -20.10 -7.71
C PRO A 323 2.52 -21.27 -8.18
N THR A 324 1.85 -21.95 -7.25
CA THR A 324 1.02 -23.13 -7.49
C THR A 324 -0.43 -22.73 -7.26
N GLU A 325 -1.22 -22.78 -8.33
CA GLU A 325 -2.64 -22.50 -8.24
C GLU A 325 -3.31 -23.43 -7.22
N HIS A 326 -4.20 -22.87 -6.40
CA HIS A 326 -5.01 -23.62 -5.44
C HIS A 326 -4.26 -24.32 -4.29
N ASP A 327 -2.96 -24.02 -4.07
CA ASP A 327 -2.19 -24.64 -2.98
C ASP A 327 -2.75 -24.21 -1.60
N PRO A 328 -3.27 -25.15 -0.77
CA PRO A 328 -3.89 -24.82 0.51
C PRO A 328 -2.88 -24.50 1.62
N THR A 329 -1.57 -24.65 1.35
CA THR A 329 -0.50 -24.34 2.31
C THR A 329 -0.03 -22.88 2.22
N LEU A 330 -0.38 -22.18 1.14
CA LEU A 330 -0.07 -20.77 0.92
C LEU A 330 -1.13 -19.87 1.55
N PHE A 331 -0.74 -18.63 1.88
CA PHE A 331 -1.69 -17.62 2.33
C PHE A 331 -2.58 -17.13 1.19
N LEU A 332 -3.81 -16.76 1.54
CA LEU A 332 -4.77 -16.07 0.69
C LEU A 332 -4.79 -14.59 1.07
N ALA A 333 -4.59 -13.72 0.07
CA ALA A 333 -4.66 -12.27 0.18
C ALA A 333 -5.42 -11.67 -1.00
N GLY A 334 -5.49 -10.34 -1.09
CA GLY A 334 -6.12 -9.65 -2.23
C GLY A 334 -5.43 -9.93 -3.56
N ASP A 335 -4.09 -9.85 -3.60
CA ASP A 335 -3.31 -10.18 -4.80
C ASP A 335 -2.84 -11.65 -4.80
N VAL A 336 -2.75 -12.26 -6.00
CA VAL A 336 -2.39 -13.68 -6.18
C VAL A 336 -0.91 -13.97 -5.90
N ARG A 337 -0.06 -12.94 -5.88
CA ARG A 337 1.41 -13.03 -5.71
C ARG A 337 1.85 -12.76 -4.26
N ALA A 338 0.93 -12.66 -3.30
CA ALA A 338 1.25 -12.30 -1.92
C ALA A 338 2.26 -13.21 -1.21
N ASN A 339 2.48 -14.43 -1.73
CA ASN A 339 3.42 -15.41 -1.21
C ASN A 339 4.78 -15.40 -1.91
N GLU A 340 5.02 -14.47 -2.86
CA GLU A 340 6.22 -14.47 -3.71
C GLU A 340 7.50 -14.47 -2.88
N GLN A 341 7.59 -13.62 -1.87
CA GLN A 341 8.68 -13.61 -0.89
C GLN A 341 8.19 -13.13 0.49
N VAL A 342 8.88 -13.54 1.55
CA VAL A 342 8.42 -13.38 2.95
C VAL A 342 8.21 -11.92 3.41
N GLY A 343 8.98 -10.97 2.88
CA GLY A 343 8.81 -9.53 3.12
C GLY A 343 7.51 -8.98 2.52
N LEU A 344 7.17 -9.40 1.31
CA LEU A 344 5.90 -9.04 0.67
C LEU A 344 4.72 -9.61 1.46
N THR A 345 4.81 -10.89 1.86
CA THR A 345 3.80 -11.52 2.73
C THR A 345 3.65 -10.78 4.06
N ALA A 346 4.75 -10.28 4.64
CA ALA A 346 4.72 -9.45 5.84
C ALA A 346 3.96 -8.13 5.62
N LEU A 347 4.14 -7.47 4.47
CA LEU A 347 3.37 -6.27 4.11
C LEU A 347 1.87 -6.56 3.96
N HIS A 348 1.49 -7.62 3.23
CA HIS A 348 0.08 -8.02 3.18
C HIS A 348 -0.51 -8.28 4.57
N THR A 349 0.25 -8.95 5.44
CA THR A 349 -0.17 -9.26 6.81
C THR A 349 -0.44 -8.00 7.62
N ILE A 350 0.46 -7.00 7.58
CA ILE A 350 0.26 -5.77 8.37
C ILE A 350 -0.89 -4.93 7.85
N PHE A 351 -1.15 -4.87 6.54
CA PHE A 351 -2.29 -4.09 6.04
C PHE A 351 -3.65 -4.76 6.32
N VAL A 352 -3.71 -6.09 6.39
CA VAL A 352 -4.91 -6.80 6.90
C VAL A 352 -5.13 -6.52 8.38
N ARG A 353 -4.06 -6.48 9.19
CA ARG A 353 -4.13 -6.09 10.61
C ARG A 353 -4.56 -4.64 10.78
N GLU A 354 -4.07 -3.73 9.93
CA GLU A 354 -4.47 -2.33 9.92
C GLU A 354 -5.96 -2.19 9.62
N HIS A 355 -6.48 -2.89 8.61
CA HIS A 355 -7.92 -2.94 8.36
C HIS A 355 -8.72 -3.38 9.60
N ASN A 356 -8.30 -4.47 10.25
CA ASN A 356 -9.00 -4.99 11.43
C ASN A 356 -8.95 -4.02 12.61
N LEU A 357 -7.83 -3.30 12.79
CA LEU A 357 -7.71 -2.22 13.77
C LEU A 357 -8.74 -1.11 13.47
N ARG A 358 -8.84 -0.65 12.21
CA ARG A 358 -9.81 0.39 11.81
C ARG A 358 -11.25 -0.07 11.96
N ALA A 359 -11.55 -1.32 11.57
CA ALA A 359 -12.87 -1.90 11.75
C ALA A 359 -13.29 -1.94 13.23
N ASP A 360 -12.36 -2.26 14.14
CA ASP A 360 -12.64 -2.25 15.58
C ASP A 360 -12.86 -0.85 16.14
N GLU A 361 -12.04 0.13 15.74
CA GLU A 361 -12.21 1.54 16.13
C GLU A 361 -13.57 2.07 15.67
N LEU A 362 -13.92 1.81 14.40
CA LEU A 362 -15.22 2.20 13.81
C LEU A 362 -16.38 1.52 14.54
N ARG A 363 -16.28 0.23 14.82
CA ARG A 363 -17.34 -0.51 15.53
C ARG A 363 -17.51 -0.03 16.97
N ALA A 364 -16.41 0.27 17.66
CA ALA A 364 -16.43 0.76 19.04
C ALA A 364 -17.05 2.16 19.12
N ALA A 365 -16.72 3.03 18.16
CA ALA A 365 -17.32 4.35 18.04
C ALA A 365 -18.79 4.26 17.60
N ASN A 366 -19.14 3.28 16.75
CA ASN A 366 -20.40 3.25 16.00
C ASN A 366 -21.12 1.89 16.09
N PRO A 367 -21.67 1.51 17.27
CA PRO A 367 -22.19 0.15 17.49
C PRO A 367 -23.43 -0.25 16.66
N HIS A 368 -24.05 0.69 15.96
CA HIS A 368 -25.25 0.49 15.13
C HIS A 368 -24.92 0.27 13.65
N LEU A 369 -23.68 0.52 13.22
CA LEU A 369 -23.27 0.24 11.83
C LEU A 369 -23.28 -1.26 11.58
N SER A 370 -23.72 -1.64 10.39
CA SER A 370 -23.60 -3.02 9.92
C SER A 370 -22.14 -3.40 9.66
N GLY A 371 -21.84 -4.70 9.66
CA GLY A 371 -20.51 -5.19 9.28
C GLY A 371 -20.09 -4.81 7.86
N ASP A 372 -21.05 -4.62 6.94
CA ASP A 372 -20.75 -4.15 5.58
C ASP A 372 -20.36 -2.66 5.59
N GLU A 373 -21.07 -1.81 6.33
CA GLU A 373 -20.73 -0.38 6.49
C GLU A 373 -19.35 -0.22 7.15
N ILE A 374 -19.05 -1.00 8.20
CA ILE A 374 -17.74 -1.00 8.87
C ILE A 374 -16.63 -1.43 7.91
N TYR A 375 -16.86 -2.51 7.15
CA TYR A 375 -15.88 -3.03 6.19
C TYR A 375 -15.54 -1.99 5.11
N GLU A 376 -16.55 -1.36 4.49
CA GLU A 376 -16.30 -0.38 3.43
C GLU A 376 -15.64 0.90 3.96
N ALA A 377 -16.01 1.35 5.17
CA ALA A 377 -15.37 2.50 5.81
C ALA A 377 -13.89 2.20 6.15
N ALA A 378 -13.60 1.03 6.73
CA ALA A 378 -12.23 0.60 7.02
C ALA A 378 -11.41 0.42 5.73
N ARG A 379 -12.00 -0.18 4.69
CA ARG A 379 -11.39 -0.34 3.36
C ARG A 379 -11.03 1.01 2.74
N ARG A 380 -11.96 1.97 2.76
CA ARG A 380 -11.73 3.33 2.26
C ARG A 380 -10.61 4.04 3.00
N TYR A 381 -10.52 3.87 4.33
CA TYR A 381 -9.45 4.47 5.13
C TYR A 381 -8.08 3.87 4.82
N VAL A 382 -7.98 2.54 4.76
CA VAL A 382 -6.72 1.84 4.42
C VAL A 382 -6.28 2.17 2.99
N GLY A 383 -7.20 2.26 2.04
CA GLY A 383 -6.89 2.74 0.68
C GLY A 383 -6.32 4.15 0.68
N ALA A 384 -6.90 5.05 1.49
CA ALA A 384 -6.36 6.41 1.67
C ALA A 384 -4.98 6.44 2.35
N GLU A 385 -4.71 5.55 3.31
CA GLU A 385 -3.37 5.40 3.89
C GLU A 385 -2.36 4.93 2.84
N LEU A 386 -2.72 3.96 2.00
CA LEU A 386 -1.84 3.49 0.93
C LEU A 386 -1.56 4.59 -0.10
N GLN A 387 -2.59 5.36 -0.50
CA GLN A 387 -2.44 6.55 -1.34
C GLN A 387 -1.52 7.59 -0.69
N ALA A 388 -1.73 7.93 0.58
CA ALA A 388 -0.90 8.90 1.27
C ALA A 388 0.56 8.44 1.38
N ILE A 389 0.82 7.19 1.78
CA ILE A 389 2.20 6.65 1.84
C ILE A 389 2.86 6.66 0.45
N ALA A 390 2.12 6.31 -0.59
CA ALA A 390 2.64 6.34 -1.95
C ALA A 390 3.09 7.77 -2.37
N TYR A 391 2.24 8.78 -2.17
CA TYR A 391 2.51 10.14 -2.68
C TYR A 391 3.27 11.07 -1.73
N GLU A 392 3.23 10.82 -0.42
CA GLU A 392 3.84 11.68 0.61
C GLU A 392 5.15 11.08 1.17
N GLU A 393 5.46 9.80 0.91
CA GLU A 393 6.68 9.13 1.36
C GLU A 393 7.45 8.48 0.20
N PHE A 394 6.84 7.53 -0.50
CA PHE A 394 7.55 6.71 -1.49
C PHE A 394 7.96 7.48 -2.75
N LEU A 395 7.03 8.17 -3.40
CA LEU A 395 7.29 8.89 -4.65
C LEU A 395 8.26 10.08 -4.48
N PRO A 396 8.15 10.91 -3.42
CA PRO A 396 9.16 11.95 -3.17
C PRO A 396 10.56 11.38 -2.95
N ALA A 397 10.67 10.24 -2.27
CA ALA A 397 11.95 9.55 -2.07
C ALA A 397 12.49 8.91 -3.38
N LEU A 398 11.63 8.48 -4.29
CA LEU A 398 12.01 7.90 -5.59
C LEU A 398 12.40 8.96 -6.62
N LEU A 399 11.57 9.99 -6.77
CA LEU A 399 11.58 10.94 -7.89
C LEU A 399 12.14 12.32 -7.50
N GLY A 400 12.31 12.56 -6.20
CA GLY A 400 12.66 13.86 -5.66
C GLY A 400 11.45 14.68 -5.24
N GLU A 401 11.66 15.53 -4.23
CA GLU A 401 10.65 16.46 -3.73
C GLU A 401 10.11 17.36 -4.84
N GLY A 402 8.78 17.41 -4.97
CA GLY A 402 8.09 18.24 -5.97
C GLY A 402 8.10 17.70 -7.40
N ALA A 403 8.52 16.45 -7.63
CA ALA A 403 8.45 15.81 -8.95
C ALA A 403 7.01 15.72 -9.49
N LEU A 404 6.04 15.47 -8.59
CA LEU A 404 4.61 15.55 -8.89
C LEU A 404 4.08 16.93 -8.49
N PRO A 405 3.29 17.62 -9.34
CA PRO A 405 2.65 18.87 -8.94
C PRO A 405 1.62 18.62 -7.84
N PRO A 406 1.32 19.61 -6.98
CA PRO A 406 0.25 19.50 -6.00
C PRO A 406 -1.08 19.07 -6.65
N TYR A 407 -1.89 18.34 -5.91
CA TYR A 407 -3.20 17.91 -6.39
C TYR A 407 -4.09 19.12 -6.70
N ALA A 408 -4.67 19.16 -7.90
CA ALA A 408 -5.47 20.28 -8.41
C ALA A 408 -6.97 19.96 -8.52
N GLY A 409 -7.40 18.80 -8.02
CA GLY A 409 -8.77 18.31 -8.16
C GLY A 409 -8.91 17.21 -9.21
N LEU A 410 -10.13 16.65 -9.29
CA LEU A 410 -10.47 15.55 -10.20
C LEU A 410 -10.46 16.05 -11.64
N SER A 411 -9.72 15.35 -12.50
CA SER A 411 -9.70 15.52 -13.94
C SER A 411 -10.51 14.40 -14.59
N GLU A 412 -11.79 14.66 -14.86
CA GLU A 412 -12.71 13.63 -15.39
C GLU A 412 -12.28 13.10 -16.77
N GLY A 413 -11.58 13.91 -17.57
CA GLY A 413 -11.09 13.54 -18.90
C GLY A 413 -9.72 12.87 -18.91
N GLU A 414 -9.06 12.71 -17.76
CA GLU A 414 -7.77 12.03 -17.65
C GLU A 414 -7.96 10.51 -17.66
N ASP A 415 -7.13 9.79 -18.43
CA ASP A 415 -7.20 8.33 -18.51
C ASP A 415 -6.23 7.68 -17.53
N ALA A 416 -6.75 7.08 -16.47
CA ALA A 416 -5.97 6.45 -15.39
C ALA A 416 -5.33 5.11 -15.79
N SER A 417 -5.72 4.53 -16.92
CA SER A 417 -5.34 3.16 -17.28
C SER A 417 -3.81 2.98 -17.27
N ILE A 418 -3.34 1.85 -16.75
CA ILE A 418 -1.90 1.59 -16.67
C ILE A 418 -1.30 1.48 -18.07
N SER A 419 -0.23 2.24 -18.32
CA SER A 419 0.47 2.21 -19.60
C SER A 419 1.29 0.93 -19.74
N VAL A 420 1.38 0.42 -20.97
CA VAL A 420 2.20 -0.75 -21.28
C VAL A 420 3.67 -0.51 -20.95
N LEU A 421 4.20 0.70 -21.14
CA LEU A 421 5.59 1.01 -20.81
C LEU A 421 5.83 1.01 -19.30
N PHE A 422 4.88 1.54 -18.51
CA PHE A 422 4.95 1.54 -17.05
C PHE A 422 5.01 0.12 -16.49
N SER A 423 3.98 -0.70 -16.75
CA SER A 423 3.85 -2.07 -16.21
C SER A 423 4.95 -3.03 -16.73
N THR A 424 5.31 -2.88 -18.00
CA THR A 424 6.22 -3.84 -18.65
C THR A 424 7.70 -3.52 -18.43
N ALA A 425 8.03 -2.25 -18.19
CA ALA A 425 9.42 -1.82 -18.09
C ALA A 425 9.65 -0.83 -16.94
N ALA A 426 9.03 0.36 -16.94
CA ALA A 426 9.47 1.44 -16.06
C ALA A 426 9.33 1.08 -14.57
N TYR A 427 8.21 0.49 -14.15
CA TYR A 427 7.96 0.17 -12.74
C TYR A 427 8.64 -1.13 -12.26
N ARG A 428 9.29 -1.86 -13.19
CA ARG A 428 10.17 -2.99 -12.88
C ARG A 428 11.56 -2.58 -12.40
N LEU A 429 11.75 -1.28 -12.10
CA LEU A 429 12.97 -0.76 -11.48
C LEU A 429 13.24 -1.40 -10.11
N GLY A 430 12.21 -1.86 -9.39
CA GLY A 430 12.39 -2.51 -8.09
C GLY A 430 13.28 -3.75 -8.15
N HIS A 431 13.33 -4.46 -9.28
CA HIS A 431 14.12 -5.68 -9.45
C HIS A 431 15.63 -5.48 -9.28
N THR A 432 16.17 -4.30 -9.60
CA THR A 432 17.60 -4.01 -9.42
C THR A 432 17.93 -3.62 -7.97
N MET A 433 16.93 -3.17 -7.20
CA MET A 433 17.09 -2.76 -5.81
C MET A 433 17.19 -3.93 -4.82
N VAL A 434 16.85 -5.15 -5.24
CA VAL A 434 16.77 -6.31 -4.35
C VAL A 434 18.16 -6.89 -4.08
N GLY A 435 18.53 -6.99 -2.79
CA GLY A 435 19.74 -7.67 -2.34
C GLY A 435 19.60 -9.20 -2.28
N GLY A 436 20.72 -9.91 -2.23
CA GLY A 436 20.74 -11.38 -2.11
C GLY A 436 20.45 -11.92 -0.70
N THR A 437 20.08 -11.08 0.26
CA THR A 437 19.87 -11.47 1.65
C THR A 437 18.76 -10.63 2.27
N ILE A 438 17.79 -11.29 2.89
CA ILE A 438 16.76 -10.66 3.73
C ILE A 438 17.24 -10.74 5.17
N LEU A 439 17.56 -9.58 5.74
CA LEU A 439 17.93 -9.49 7.16
C LEU A 439 16.73 -9.85 8.04
N ARG A 440 17.04 -10.47 9.18
CA ARG A 440 16.06 -10.78 10.23
C ARG A 440 16.64 -10.40 11.57
N LEU A 441 16.03 -9.39 12.19
CA LEU A 441 16.62 -8.70 13.33
C LEU A 441 15.73 -8.78 14.57
N THR A 442 16.35 -8.97 15.73
CA THR A 442 15.71 -8.78 17.02
C THR A 442 15.42 -7.30 17.27
N ARG A 443 14.67 -6.99 18.33
CA ARG A 443 14.45 -5.60 18.79
C ARG A 443 15.72 -4.83 19.14
N TYR A 444 16.86 -5.51 19.27
CA TYR A 444 18.16 -4.90 19.58
C TYR A 444 19.03 -4.70 18.32
N GLY A 445 18.50 -4.97 17.13
CA GLY A 445 19.26 -4.85 15.88
C GLY A 445 20.27 -5.96 15.65
N THR A 446 20.24 -7.05 16.43
CA THR A 446 21.08 -8.24 16.23
C THR A 446 20.33 -9.28 15.40
N PRO A 447 21.03 -10.18 14.68
CA PRO A 447 20.38 -11.30 14.02
C PRO A 447 19.52 -12.14 14.98
N VAL A 448 18.40 -12.68 14.49
CA VAL A 448 17.63 -13.71 15.19
C VAL A 448 18.40 -15.04 15.25
N ALA A 449 17.96 -15.99 16.08
CA ALA A 449 18.67 -17.25 16.29
C ALA A 449 18.77 -18.11 15.01
N GLU A 450 17.76 -18.00 14.15
CA GLU A 450 17.66 -18.65 12.85
C GLU A 450 18.53 -17.98 11.77
N GLY A 451 19.17 -16.84 12.08
CA GLY A 451 20.03 -16.10 11.16
C GLY A 451 19.27 -15.28 10.11
N HIS A 452 19.97 -14.83 9.07
CA HIS A 452 19.36 -14.15 7.92
C HIS A 452 18.92 -15.16 6.85
N LEU A 453 18.03 -14.76 5.94
CA LEU A 453 17.62 -15.59 4.81
C LEU A 453 18.38 -15.16 3.57
N SER A 454 18.83 -16.12 2.76
CA SER A 454 19.14 -15.81 1.36
C SER A 454 17.83 -15.46 0.62
N LEU A 455 17.89 -14.63 -0.41
CA LEU A 455 16.69 -14.27 -1.17
C LEU A 455 16.07 -15.52 -1.82
N ARG A 456 16.91 -16.39 -2.40
CA ARG A 456 16.47 -17.65 -2.99
C ARG A 456 15.70 -18.58 -2.03
N ASP A 457 16.02 -18.57 -0.73
CA ASP A 457 15.35 -19.38 0.28
C ASP A 457 14.09 -18.70 0.83
N ALA A 458 13.87 -17.43 0.50
CA ALA A 458 12.68 -16.67 0.89
C ALA A 458 11.53 -16.78 -0.11
N PHE A 459 11.78 -17.23 -1.34
CA PHE A 459 10.74 -17.33 -2.37
C PHE A 459 9.72 -18.43 -2.07
N PHE A 460 8.43 -18.07 -2.04
CA PHE A 460 7.34 -19.00 -1.82
C PHE A 460 7.49 -19.87 -0.56
N GLN A 461 8.13 -19.31 0.49
CA GLN A 461 8.28 -19.94 1.81
C GLN A 461 7.55 -19.15 2.92
N PRO A 462 6.25 -18.80 2.77
CA PRO A 462 5.53 -17.97 3.73
C PRO A 462 5.45 -18.56 5.15
N GLN A 463 5.57 -19.88 5.28
CA GLN A 463 5.59 -20.59 6.57
C GLN A 463 6.73 -20.17 7.49
N ILE A 464 7.84 -19.63 6.94
CA ILE A 464 8.95 -19.09 7.73
C ILE A 464 8.44 -18.02 8.70
N LEU A 465 7.49 -17.18 8.27
CA LEU A 465 6.89 -16.17 9.14
C LEU A 465 6.18 -16.80 10.35
N ARG A 466 5.57 -17.99 10.19
CA ARG A 466 4.86 -18.67 11.28
C ARG A 466 5.82 -19.39 12.23
N THR A 467 6.93 -19.94 11.71
CA THR A 467 7.84 -20.79 12.49
C THR A 467 9.05 -20.04 13.06
N GLU A 468 9.40 -18.88 12.53
CA GLU A 468 10.69 -18.20 12.80
C GLU A 468 10.50 -16.72 13.21
N GLY A 469 9.55 -16.48 14.12
CA GLY A 469 9.46 -15.21 14.87
C GLY A 469 8.50 -14.15 14.30
N GLY A 470 7.66 -14.48 13.33
CA GLY A 470 6.64 -13.56 12.82
C GLY A 470 7.14 -12.60 11.75
N VAL A 471 6.35 -11.54 11.54
CA VAL A 471 6.67 -10.47 10.58
C VAL A 471 7.72 -9.50 11.12
N ASP A 472 7.81 -9.34 12.44
CA ASP A 472 8.62 -8.32 13.08
C ASP A 472 10.12 -8.41 12.75
N PRO A 473 10.78 -9.59 12.78
CA PRO A 473 12.19 -9.67 12.44
C PRO A 473 12.50 -9.28 11.00
N VAL A 474 11.60 -9.66 10.08
CA VAL A 474 11.71 -9.34 8.66
C VAL A 474 11.52 -7.84 8.44
N LEU A 475 10.48 -7.23 9.02
CA LEU A 475 10.22 -5.80 8.89
C LEU A 475 11.36 -4.94 9.47
N ARG A 476 11.94 -5.33 10.62
CA ARG A 476 13.15 -4.67 11.15
C ARG A 476 14.33 -4.80 10.20
N GLY A 477 14.52 -5.99 9.61
CA GLY A 477 15.59 -6.23 8.64
C GLY A 477 15.44 -5.40 7.37
N LEU A 478 14.23 -5.36 6.81
CA LEU A 478 13.91 -4.57 5.61
C LEU A 478 14.19 -3.08 5.83
N ALA A 479 13.83 -2.52 6.98
CA ALA A 479 14.07 -1.11 7.26
C ALA A 479 15.54 -0.78 7.61
N ALA A 480 16.31 -1.77 8.06
CA ALA A 480 17.71 -1.57 8.47
C ALA A 480 18.71 -1.81 7.33
N ASN A 481 18.39 -2.69 6.39
CA ASN A 481 19.31 -3.03 5.30
C ASN A 481 19.20 -2.03 4.14
N PRO A 482 20.32 -1.49 3.63
CA PRO A 482 20.28 -0.68 2.41
C PRO A 482 19.92 -1.51 1.18
N ALA A 483 19.00 -0.97 0.39
CA ALA A 483 18.69 -1.51 -0.93
C ALA A 483 19.90 -1.39 -1.88
N GLN A 484 19.92 -2.24 -2.91
CA GLN A 484 20.82 -2.07 -4.04
C GLN A 484 20.48 -0.79 -4.82
N ALA A 485 21.44 -0.31 -5.61
CA ALA A 485 21.24 0.86 -6.46
C ALA A 485 20.21 0.56 -7.56
N ILE A 486 19.54 1.60 -8.06
CA ILE A 486 18.78 1.48 -9.31
C ILE A 486 19.78 1.62 -10.46
N ASP A 487 20.11 0.49 -11.06
CA ASP A 487 20.98 0.36 -12.22
C ASP A 487 20.56 -0.89 -13.04
N PRO A 488 21.25 -1.25 -14.13
CA PRO A 488 20.87 -2.45 -14.88
C PRO A 488 21.29 -3.77 -14.24
N TYR A 489 21.95 -3.78 -13.07
CA TYR A 489 22.50 -4.98 -12.45
C TYR A 489 21.48 -5.69 -11.56
N LEU A 490 21.54 -7.02 -11.59
CA LEU A 490 20.74 -7.90 -10.72
C LEU A 490 21.65 -8.90 -10.01
N VAL A 491 21.33 -9.17 -8.74
CA VAL A 491 21.94 -10.25 -7.97
C VAL A 491 21.64 -11.61 -8.62
N ASP A 492 22.55 -12.57 -8.47
CA ASP A 492 22.39 -13.90 -9.07
C ASP A 492 21.16 -14.65 -8.53
N ASP A 493 20.69 -14.33 -7.32
CA ASP A 493 19.45 -14.87 -6.76
C ASP A 493 18.22 -14.59 -7.65
N LEU A 494 18.22 -13.48 -8.39
CA LEU A 494 17.19 -13.11 -9.38
C LEU A 494 17.60 -13.42 -10.82
N ARG A 495 18.89 -13.33 -11.13
CA ARG A 495 19.39 -13.46 -12.51
C ARG A 495 19.70 -14.91 -12.93
N CYS A 496 19.87 -15.80 -11.97
CA CYS A 496 20.24 -17.20 -12.20
C CYS A 496 19.40 -18.18 -11.37
N PHE A 497 18.95 -17.78 -10.17
CA PHE A 497 18.24 -18.67 -9.24
C PHE A 497 16.76 -18.32 -9.04
N LEU A 498 16.16 -17.50 -9.92
CA LEU A 498 14.78 -17.07 -9.74
C LEU A 498 13.88 -18.30 -9.64
N PHE A 499 13.28 -18.47 -8.46
CA PHE A 499 12.39 -19.58 -8.08
C PHE A 499 13.00 -21.00 -8.11
N GLY A 500 14.32 -21.14 -8.22
CA GLY A 500 14.98 -22.44 -8.12
C GLY A 500 16.42 -22.47 -8.65
N PRO A 501 17.11 -23.61 -8.57
CA PRO A 501 18.48 -23.73 -9.08
C PRO A 501 18.53 -23.72 -10.62
N PRO A 502 19.57 -23.12 -11.24
CA PRO A 502 19.81 -23.23 -12.68
C PRO A 502 19.79 -24.69 -13.16
N GLY A 503 19.09 -24.96 -14.26
CA GLY A 503 18.92 -26.33 -14.79
C GLY A 503 17.95 -27.22 -14.00
N ALA A 504 17.39 -26.72 -12.89
CA ALA A 504 16.43 -27.42 -12.02
C ALA A 504 15.26 -26.50 -11.59
N GLY A 505 14.79 -25.64 -12.51
CA GLY A 505 13.66 -24.73 -12.28
C GLY A 505 14.02 -23.26 -12.13
N GLY A 506 15.30 -22.92 -11.95
CA GLY A 506 15.78 -21.55 -11.90
C GLY A 506 15.59 -20.79 -13.21
N LEU A 507 15.29 -19.50 -13.10
CA LEU A 507 15.10 -18.57 -14.22
C LEU A 507 16.02 -17.35 -14.11
N ASP A 508 15.98 -16.50 -15.15
CA ASP A 508 16.70 -15.23 -15.22
C ASP A 508 15.70 -14.08 -15.34
N LEU A 509 15.49 -13.32 -14.25
CA LEU A 509 14.53 -12.23 -14.22
C LEU A 509 14.84 -11.12 -15.23
N ALA A 510 16.12 -10.81 -15.49
CA ALA A 510 16.49 -9.80 -16.47
C ALA A 510 16.15 -10.26 -17.89
N ALA A 511 16.43 -11.53 -18.22
CA ALA A 511 16.05 -12.11 -19.50
C ALA A 511 14.51 -12.15 -19.67
N LEU A 512 13.77 -12.48 -18.61
CA LEU A 512 12.31 -12.47 -18.62
C LEU A 512 11.73 -11.06 -18.80
N ASN A 513 12.31 -10.03 -18.17
CA ASN A 513 11.88 -8.63 -18.34
C ASN A 513 12.07 -8.14 -19.78
N ILE A 514 13.25 -8.42 -20.37
CA ILE A 514 13.53 -8.08 -21.77
C ILE A 514 12.56 -8.82 -22.70
N GLN A 515 12.38 -10.13 -22.49
CA GLN A 515 11.48 -10.95 -23.30
C GLN A 515 10.02 -10.50 -23.14
N ARG A 516 9.58 -10.09 -21.95
CA ARG A 516 8.24 -9.53 -21.72
C ARG A 516 8.05 -8.19 -22.42
N GLY A 517 9.08 -7.33 -22.46
CA GLY A 517 9.09 -6.13 -23.29
C GLY A 517 8.84 -6.42 -24.76
N ARG A 518 9.47 -7.48 -25.30
CA ARG A 518 9.27 -7.92 -26.68
C ARG A 518 7.91 -8.58 -26.90
N ASP A 519 7.42 -9.34 -25.92
CA ASP A 519 6.08 -9.96 -25.90
C ASP A 519 4.95 -8.93 -25.93
N HIS A 520 5.11 -7.83 -25.20
CA HIS A 520 4.14 -6.74 -25.15
C HIS A 520 4.30 -5.74 -26.30
N GLY A 521 5.27 -5.95 -27.19
CA GLY A 521 5.51 -5.06 -28.33
C GLY A 521 5.89 -3.65 -27.90
N LEU A 522 6.72 -3.50 -26.85
CA LEU A 522 7.33 -2.22 -26.52
C LEU A 522 8.26 -1.81 -27.67
N PRO A 523 8.30 -0.53 -28.07
CA PRO A 523 9.26 -0.06 -29.05
C PRO A 523 10.65 0.12 -28.41
N SER A 524 11.63 0.58 -29.19
CA SER A 524 12.98 0.82 -28.68
C SER A 524 13.02 1.94 -27.64
N TYR A 525 14.11 1.98 -26.86
CA TYR A 525 14.35 3.03 -25.86
C TYR A 525 14.16 4.46 -26.41
N ASN A 526 14.77 4.80 -27.55
CA ASN A 526 14.59 6.13 -28.14
C ASN A 526 13.16 6.39 -28.64
N ALA A 527 12.47 5.36 -29.16
CA ALA A 527 11.07 5.49 -29.56
C ALA A 527 10.16 5.74 -28.35
N CYS A 528 10.43 5.10 -27.20
CA CYS A 528 9.76 5.41 -25.94
C CYS A 528 10.02 6.86 -25.51
N ARG A 529 11.27 7.34 -25.56
CA ARG A 529 11.61 8.74 -25.23
C ARG A 529 10.83 9.73 -26.10
N VAL A 530 10.84 9.53 -27.41
CA VAL A 530 10.12 10.41 -28.36
C VAL A 530 8.61 10.40 -28.09
N ALA A 531 8.03 9.25 -27.78
CA ALA A 531 6.60 9.13 -27.46
C ALA A 531 6.21 9.92 -26.19
N TYR A 532 7.12 10.02 -25.22
CA TYR A 532 6.96 10.87 -24.02
C TYR A 532 7.46 12.31 -24.19
N GLY A 533 7.74 12.74 -25.43
CA GLY A 533 8.17 14.12 -25.72
C GLY A 533 9.62 14.43 -25.33
N LEU A 534 10.42 13.42 -24.99
CA LEU A 534 11.83 13.57 -24.67
C LEU A 534 12.69 13.51 -25.93
N ALA A 535 13.83 14.21 -25.92
CA ALA A 535 14.80 14.13 -27.02
C ALA A 535 15.41 12.71 -27.09
N PRO A 536 15.54 12.10 -28.27
CA PRO A 536 16.26 10.83 -28.40
C PRO A 536 17.75 11.01 -28.07
N ARG A 537 18.39 9.95 -27.58
CA ARG A 537 19.84 9.91 -27.32
C ARG A 537 20.57 9.53 -28.60
N ALA A 538 21.57 10.32 -29.00
CA ALA A 538 22.31 10.06 -30.24
C ALA A 538 23.25 8.85 -30.10
N SER A 539 23.72 8.58 -28.88
CA SER A 539 24.58 7.44 -28.57
C SER A 539 24.44 7.01 -27.12
N PHE A 540 25.03 5.87 -26.76
CA PHE A 540 25.14 5.45 -25.35
C PHE A 540 26.05 6.38 -24.52
N ASP A 541 26.85 7.25 -25.15
CA ASP A 541 27.58 8.31 -24.43
C ASP A 541 26.62 9.38 -23.85
N ASP A 542 25.41 9.51 -24.41
CA ASP A 542 24.37 10.42 -23.90
C ASP A 542 23.42 9.74 -22.89
N VAL A 543 23.52 8.42 -22.70
CA VAL A 543 22.71 7.65 -21.75
C VAL A 543 23.38 7.64 -20.37
N THR A 544 24.68 7.33 -20.32
CA THR A 544 25.40 7.16 -19.05
C THR A 544 26.82 7.72 -19.11
N SER A 545 27.19 8.40 -18.03
CA SER A 545 28.54 8.88 -17.77
C SER A 545 29.51 7.75 -17.43
N ASP A 546 29.02 6.61 -16.91
CA ASP A 546 29.82 5.45 -16.53
C ASP A 546 30.43 4.76 -17.79
N PRO A 547 31.77 4.76 -17.93
CA PRO A 547 32.44 4.17 -19.09
C PRO A 547 32.29 2.63 -19.18
N GLU A 548 32.19 1.92 -18.06
CA GLU A 548 32.02 0.47 -18.06
C GLU A 548 30.60 0.11 -18.47
N LEU A 549 29.59 0.75 -17.85
CA LEU A 549 28.20 0.53 -18.23
C LEU A 549 27.95 0.87 -19.70
N ARG A 550 28.53 1.97 -20.17
CA ARG A 550 28.49 2.38 -21.58
C ARG A 550 29.10 1.34 -22.51
N ALA A 551 30.24 0.74 -22.13
CA ALA A 551 30.86 -0.32 -22.92
C ALA A 551 29.97 -1.56 -23.00
N ARG A 552 29.31 -1.94 -21.90
CA ARG A 552 28.34 -3.05 -21.86
C ARG A 552 27.11 -2.77 -22.73
N LEU A 553 26.57 -1.55 -22.70
CA LEU A 553 25.47 -1.15 -23.60
C LEU A 553 25.87 -1.27 -25.09
N LYS A 554 27.04 -0.75 -25.46
CA LYS A 554 27.61 -0.88 -26.83
C LYS A 554 27.90 -2.34 -27.21
N ALA A 555 28.15 -3.20 -26.23
CA ALA A 555 28.29 -4.63 -26.43
C ALA A 555 26.94 -5.32 -26.62
N CYS A 556 25.82 -4.77 -26.16
CA CYS A 556 24.48 -5.33 -26.35
C CYS A 556 23.82 -4.86 -27.65
N TRP A 557 23.90 -3.56 -27.97
CA TRP A 557 23.21 -2.97 -29.12
C TRP A 557 24.12 -2.02 -29.90
N SER A 558 23.78 -1.80 -31.17
CA SER A 558 24.51 -0.87 -32.05
C SER A 558 24.24 0.60 -31.72
N SER A 559 23.04 0.92 -31.26
CA SER A 559 22.61 2.28 -30.89
C SER A 559 21.39 2.25 -29.97
N PRO A 560 21.04 3.37 -29.31
CA PRO A 560 19.81 3.47 -28.51
C PRO A 560 18.49 3.33 -29.33
N ASP A 561 18.55 3.43 -30.67
CA ASP A 561 17.39 3.32 -31.55
C ASP A 561 16.85 1.89 -31.72
N VAL A 562 17.65 0.89 -31.35
CA VAL A 562 17.26 -0.54 -31.42
C VAL A 562 17.28 -1.22 -30.04
N ALA A 563 17.62 -0.48 -28.99
CA ALA A 563 17.82 -1.04 -27.67
C ALA A 563 16.49 -1.29 -26.94
N ASP A 564 16.42 -2.39 -26.19
CA ASP A 564 15.25 -2.69 -25.35
C ASP A 564 15.12 -1.63 -24.24
N PRO A 565 13.91 -1.12 -23.95
CA PRO A 565 13.75 0.05 -23.08
C PRO A 565 14.07 -0.22 -21.61
N TRP A 566 13.67 -1.37 -21.04
CA TRP A 566 13.84 -1.66 -19.60
C TRP A 566 15.29 -1.46 -19.10
N PRO A 567 16.30 -2.17 -19.63
CA PRO A 567 17.66 -2.07 -19.08
C PRO A 567 18.34 -0.74 -19.44
N VAL A 568 17.96 -0.08 -20.55
CA VAL A 568 18.56 1.20 -20.95
C VAL A 568 18.00 2.37 -20.14
N MET A 569 16.71 2.34 -19.81
CA MET A 569 16.11 3.30 -18.88
C MET A 569 16.76 3.25 -17.49
N LEU A 570 17.12 2.06 -17.00
CA LEU A 570 17.85 1.87 -15.75
C LEU A 570 19.32 2.32 -15.83
N ALA A 571 19.88 2.39 -17.04
CA ALA A 571 21.26 2.80 -17.25
C ALA A 571 21.44 4.32 -17.26
N GLU A 572 20.36 5.09 -17.35
CA GLU A 572 20.45 6.54 -17.41
C GLU A 572 21.12 7.15 -16.17
N ASP A 573 21.97 8.15 -16.38
CA ASP A 573 22.43 8.98 -15.27
C ASP A 573 21.23 9.59 -14.52
N ARG A 574 21.30 9.59 -13.19
CA ARG A 574 20.20 10.07 -12.34
C ARG A 574 19.84 11.52 -12.64
N ALA A 575 18.55 11.80 -12.74
CA ALA A 575 18.05 13.16 -12.80
C ALA A 575 18.29 13.88 -11.44
N PRO A 576 18.43 15.22 -11.41
CA PRO A 576 18.62 15.95 -10.17
C PRO A 576 17.54 15.61 -9.13
N LEU A 577 17.97 15.28 -7.91
CA LEU A 577 17.11 14.91 -6.77
C LEU A 577 16.29 13.61 -6.94
N SER A 578 16.40 12.92 -8.08
CA SER A 578 15.73 11.64 -8.35
C SER A 578 16.71 10.48 -8.17
N LEU A 579 16.19 9.30 -7.82
CA LEU A 579 16.97 8.07 -7.82
C LEU A 579 17.08 7.45 -9.23
N VAL A 580 16.32 7.96 -10.20
CA VAL A 580 16.24 7.44 -11.56
C VAL A 580 16.56 8.51 -12.61
N GLY A 581 16.82 8.08 -13.84
CA GLY A 581 17.07 8.97 -14.97
C GLY A 581 15.82 9.75 -15.45
N GLU A 582 16.03 10.59 -16.46
CA GLU A 582 15.00 11.44 -17.07
C GLU A 582 13.82 10.62 -17.62
N THR A 583 14.08 9.53 -18.35
CA THR A 583 13.00 8.75 -18.98
C THR A 583 12.13 8.08 -17.93
N LEU A 584 12.72 7.42 -16.92
CA LEU A 584 11.96 6.82 -15.83
C LEU A 584 11.19 7.88 -15.06
N THR A 585 11.82 9.02 -14.74
CA THR A 585 11.14 10.11 -14.04
C THR A 585 9.90 10.55 -14.81
N THR A 586 9.99 10.76 -16.12
CA THR A 586 8.86 11.18 -16.96
C THR A 586 7.73 10.15 -16.99
N VAL A 587 8.05 8.86 -17.19
CA VAL A 587 7.03 7.80 -17.27
C VAL A 587 6.32 7.60 -15.92
N LEU A 588 7.07 7.65 -14.82
CA LEU A 588 6.52 7.48 -13.48
C LEU A 588 5.66 8.68 -13.07
N VAL A 589 6.15 9.91 -13.27
CA VAL A 589 5.36 11.13 -13.01
C VAL A 589 4.07 11.14 -13.82
N ASP A 590 4.12 10.77 -15.10
CA ASP A 590 2.92 10.67 -15.93
C ASP A 590 1.91 9.66 -15.35
N GLN A 591 2.33 8.41 -15.13
CA GLN A 591 1.41 7.36 -14.68
C GLN A 591 0.78 7.68 -13.32
N PHE A 592 1.59 8.07 -12.33
CA PHE A 592 1.08 8.38 -10.99
C PHE A 592 0.20 9.64 -11.01
N ARG A 593 0.55 10.68 -11.79
CA ARG A 593 -0.32 11.84 -11.97
C ARG A 593 -1.69 11.42 -12.52
N ARG A 594 -1.75 10.58 -13.55
CA ARG A 594 -3.01 10.12 -14.16
C ARG A 594 -3.86 9.32 -13.19
N VAL A 595 -3.27 8.36 -12.48
CA VAL A 595 -3.98 7.54 -11.48
C VAL A 595 -4.55 8.43 -10.36
N ARG A 596 -3.79 9.41 -9.87
CA ARG A 596 -4.27 10.38 -8.86
C ARG A 596 -5.38 11.28 -9.39
N ASP A 597 -5.13 11.93 -10.51
CA ASP A 597 -5.97 13.03 -10.99
C ASP A 597 -7.30 12.51 -11.54
N ALA A 598 -7.38 11.27 -12.04
CA ALA A 598 -8.59 10.66 -12.59
C ALA A 598 -9.43 9.88 -11.55
N ASP A 599 -8.95 9.73 -10.32
CA ASP A 599 -9.59 8.93 -9.28
C ASP A 599 -10.60 9.76 -8.47
N ARG A 600 -11.91 9.49 -8.63
CA ARG A 600 -12.93 10.20 -7.84
C ARG A 600 -12.82 9.92 -6.35
N CYS A 601 -12.28 8.75 -5.98
CA CYS A 601 -12.08 8.31 -4.61
C CYS A 601 -10.66 8.64 -4.09
N TRP A 602 -9.96 9.58 -4.74
CA TRP A 602 -8.70 10.13 -4.24
C TRP A 602 -8.86 10.71 -2.84
N TYR A 603 -7.97 10.35 -1.92
CA TYR A 603 -8.16 10.62 -0.50
C TYR A 603 -8.27 12.11 -0.14
N GLU A 604 -7.64 13.02 -0.88
CA GLU A 604 -7.77 14.48 -0.66
C GLU A 604 -9.14 15.04 -1.08
N ARG A 605 -9.94 14.26 -1.83
CA ARG A 605 -11.36 14.57 -2.10
C ARG A 605 -12.27 13.96 -1.05
N THR A 606 -11.88 12.82 -0.50
CA THR A 606 -12.68 12.03 0.43
C THR A 606 -12.56 12.54 1.87
N TYR A 607 -11.41 13.11 2.24
CA TYR A 607 -11.12 13.57 3.59
C TYR A 607 -10.64 15.02 3.59
N SER A 608 -11.00 15.78 4.62
CA SER A 608 -10.48 17.13 4.88
C SER A 608 -10.11 17.29 6.37
N GLY A 609 -9.77 18.52 6.78
CA GLY A 609 -9.47 18.86 8.17
C GLY A 609 -8.34 18.05 8.81
N GLU A 610 -8.52 17.67 10.08
CA GLU A 610 -7.53 16.92 10.85
C GLU A 610 -7.32 15.49 10.32
N THR A 611 -8.38 14.84 9.83
CA THR A 611 -8.28 13.50 9.25
C THR A 611 -7.37 13.50 8.02
N LEU A 612 -7.55 14.48 7.13
CA LEU A 612 -6.65 14.64 5.98
C LEU A 612 -5.21 14.94 6.40
N ALA A 613 -5.04 15.86 7.36
CA ALA A 613 -3.71 16.19 7.87
C ALA A 613 -3.00 14.96 8.47
N ARG A 614 -3.73 14.11 9.19
CA ARG A 614 -3.23 12.84 9.73
C ARG A 614 -2.87 11.86 8.61
N LEU A 615 -3.74 11.67 7.62
CA LEU A 615 -3.46 10.79 6.47
C LEU A 615 -2.18 11.22 5.74
N LYS A 616 -2.03 12.52 5.44
CA LYS A 616 -0.81 13.07 4.82
C LYS A 616 0.45 12.88 5.67
N ALA A 617 0.29 12.85 6.98
CA ALA A 617 1.39 12.61 7.92
C ALA A 617 1.71 11.12 8.12
N THR A 618 0.80 10.21 7.74
CA THR A 618 1.02 8.77 7.87
C THR A 618 2.22 8.33 7.05
N ARG A 619 3.09 7.55 7.68
CA ARG A 619 4.21 6.84 7.04
C ARG A 619 4.05 5.34 7.20
N ILE A 620 4.78 4.55 6.40
CA ILE A 620 4.76 3.08 6.53
C ILE A 620 5.17 2.62 7.93
N ALA A 621 6.07 3.37 8.58
CA ALA A 621 6.49 3.12 9.96
C ALA A 621 5.31 3.16 10.95
N ASP A 622 4.31 4.01 10.71
CA ASP A 622 3.16 4.15 11.60
C ASP A 622 2.22 2.94 11.48
N VAL A 623 1.99 2.45 10.25
CA VAL A 623 1.26 1.19 10.01
C VAL A 623 1.96 0.04 10.72
N ILE A 624 3.29 -0.09 10.55
CA ILE A 624 4.08 -1.14 11.20
C ILE A 624 3.92 -1.07 12.72
N ARG A 625 4.02 0.11 13.33
CA ARG A 625 3.92 0.26 14.80
C ARG A 625 2.54 -0.08 15.35
N ARG A 626 1.47 0.18 14.58
CA ARG A 626 0.10 -0.15 14.98
C ARG A 626 -0.20 -1.65 14.89
N THR A 627 0.48 -2.38 14.01
CA THR A 627 0.12 -3.77 13.65
C THR A 627 1.13 -4.83 14.08
N THR A 628 2.21 -4.42 14.74
CA THR A 628 3.31 -5.30 15.20
C THR A 628 3.74 -4.99 16.64
N GLU A 629 4.79 -5.64 17.15
CA GLU A 629 5.45 -5.27 18.41
C GLU A 629 6.60 -4.26 18.22
N ILE A 630 6.90 -3.87 16.98
CA ILE A 630 7.91 -2.87 16.65
C ILE A 630 7.46 -1.50 17.17
N ARG A 631 8.35 -0.78 17.86
CA ARG A 631 8.06 0.55 18.42
C ARG A 631 9.11 1.56 17.93
N ASN A 632 9.83 2.17 18.85
CA ASN A 632 10.75 3.28 18.60
C ASN A 632 12.10 2.80 18.04
N GLU A 633 12.32 1.49 17.93
CA GLU A 633 13.51 0.96 17.25
C GLU A 633 13.47 1.14 15.73
N LEU A 634 12.30 1.41 15.15
CA LEU A 634 12.14 1.71 13.73
C LEU A 634 12.17 3.23 13.52
N SER A 635 12.89 3.70 12.49
CA SER A 635 12.88 5.11 12.09
C SER A 635 11.49 5.55 11.61
N ASP A 636 11.14 6.82 11.80
CA ASP A 636 9.91 7.40 11.21
C ASP A 636 9.97 7.40 9.67
N THR A 637 11.17 7.51 9.10
CA THR A 637 11.45 7.35 7.67
C THR A 637 11.93 5.94 7.37
N ALA A 638 11.14 4.92 7.69
CA ALA A 638 11.57 3.52 7.65
C ALA A 638 11.99 3.04 6.24
N MET A 639 11.55 3.72 5.19
CA MET A 639 12.00 3.44 3.82
C MET A 639 13.42 3.95 3.53
N ILE A 640 14.02 4.79 4.37
CA ILE A 640 15.38 5.32 4.20
C ILE A 640 16.25 4.85 5.37
N VAL A 641 17.41 4.27 5.06
CA VAL A 641 18.34 3.80 6.10
C VAL A 641 18.90 5.01 6.85
N PRO A 642 18.86 5.03 8.20
CA PRO A 642 19.40 6.15 8.97
C PRO A 642 20.86 6.44 8.63
N GLN A 643 21.21 7.73 8.52
CA GLN A 643 22.60 8.16 8.39
C GLN A 643 23.39 7.73 9.64
N VAL A 644 24.58 7.14 9.44
CA VAL A 644 25.50 6.80 10.54
C VAL A 644 25.96 8.10 11.21
N GLY A 645 25.30 8.46 12.31
CA GLY A 645 25.53 9.73 13.04
C GLY A 645 24.25 10.46 13.47
N ALA A 646 23.08 10.09 12.94
CA ALA A 646 21.78 10.66 13.32
C ALA A 646 21.10 9.91 14.48
N ALA A 647 21.90 9.30 15.37
CA ALA A 647 21.37 8.90 16.67
C ALA A 647 20.95 10.18 17.40
N SER A 648 19.65 10.42 17.45
CA SER A 648 19.01 11.37 18.34
C SER A 648 19.68 11.31 19.71
N THR A 649 20.38 12.39 20.08
CA THR A 649 20.88 12.61 21.44
C THR A 649 19.75 12.85 22.45
N LYS A 650 18.48 12.67 22.08
CA LYS A 650 17.34 12.65 23.00
C LYS A 650 16.97 11.21 23.35
N GLY A 651 17.81 10.59 24.17
CA GLY A 651 17.59 9.23 24.63
C GLY A 651 18.78 8.55 25.30
N ALA A 652 19.91 9.25 25.47
CA ALA A 652 20.96 8.76 26.36
C ALA A 652 20.42 8.80 27.80
N VAL A 653 19.88 7.67 28.25
CA VAL A 653 19.81 7.35 29.67
C VAL A 653 21.22 7.56 30.20
N ARG A 654 21.35 8.53 31.11
CA ARG A 654 22.58 8.84 31.80
C ARG A 654 22.96 7.58 32.59
N GLU A 655 23.78 6.72 32.01
CA GLU A 655 24.51 5.70 32.75
C GLU A 655 25.34 6.42 33.79
N THR A 656 24.83 6.47 35.02
CA THR A 656 25.65 6.74 36.18
C THR A 656 26.61 5.56 36.29
N THR A 657 27.82 5.75 35.76
CA THR A 657 28.96 4.88 35.97
C THR A 657 29.30 4.84 37.47
N ARG A 658 28.68 3.93 38.20
CA ARG A 658 29.25 3.46 39.46
C ARG A 658 30.38 2.52 39.09
N SER A 659 31.60 2.99 39.29
CA SER A 659 32.82 2.19 39.11
C SER A 659 32.73 0.89 39.92
N ASP A 660 33.17 -0.23 39.34
CA ASP A 660 33.22 -1.58 39.94
C ASP A 660 34.00 -1.65 41.28
N ALA A 661 34.71 -0.59 41.66
CA ALA A 661 35.36 -0.44 42.96
C ALA A 661 34.37 -0.20 44.13
N GLU A 662 33.15 0.29 43.87
CA GLU A 662 32.15 0.53 44.93
C GLU A 662 31.26 -0.70 45.21
N LEU A 663 31.04 -1.57 44.22
CA LEU A 663 30.27 -2.80 44.39
C LEU A 663 31.02 -3.86 45.21
N SER A 664 32.36 -3.83 45.20
CA SER A 664 33.19 -4.76 45.99
C SER A 664 33.24 -4.42 47.49
N LYS A 665 33.02 -3.15 47.87
CA LYS A 665 32.96 -2.73 49.30
C LYS A 665 31.62 -3.01 49.95
N ALA A 666 30.52 -3.03 49.21
CA ALA A 666 29.19 -3.35 49.74
C ALA A 666 29.00 -4.85 50.04
N ALA A 667 29.67 -5.74 49.30
CA ALA A 667 29.60 -7.19 49.50
C ALA A 667 30.39 -7.69 50.74
N LEU A 668 31.39 -6.94 51.22
CA LEU A 668 32.20 -7.27 52.40
C LEU A 668 31.64 -6.72 53.73
N SER A 669 30.61 -5.88 53.68
CA SER A 669 29.89 -5.36 54.87
C SER A 669 28.66 -6.18 55.25
N LEU A 670 28.21 -7.12 54.41
CA LEU A 670 27.10 -8.03 54.70
C LEU A 670 27.56 -9.44 55.13
N ALA A 671 28.87 -9.64 55.29
CA ALA A 671 29.49 -10.89 55.77
C ALA A 671 30.35 -10.69 57.03
N ARG A 672 30.07 -9.67 57.84
CA ARG A 672 30.59 -9.47 59.19
C ARG A 672 29.48 -9.17 60.18
#